data_AF-A0AAN8RXQ9-F1
#
_entry.id   AF-A0AAN8RXQ9-F1
#
_cell.length_a   1.000
_cell.length_b   1.000
_cell.length_c   1.000
_cell.angle_alpha   90.00
_cell.angle_beta   90.00
_cell.angle_gamma   90.00
#
_symmetry.space_group_name_H-M   'P 1'
#
loop_
_entity.id
_entity.type
_entity.pdbx_description
1 polymer ?
#
loop_
_entity_poly.entity_id
_entity_poly.type
_entity_poly.pdbx_seq_one_letter_code
_entity_poly.pdbx_strand_id
1 'polypeptide(L)'
;MASKPEIWALLIGVNHYLPGNQRRVKYGDLSGCVKDVKALQGYLEKRNVQKITTLTSTKSLEHNRPEEDRSQLPTHPNIIRELERIYEDSRPGDLVYFHYSGHGIRRDADEIGSDEGDHISGTALALADVMEGGAYLTGYQLGVYIKRMVFEKQLRVTVVLDSCFSGRGFRNAESEEEEYTSRSGDDSIDINFLQSDLEADDAAIILDDESGTDEEDIYGSRNGMKIRSWLSDPTGCTVLTACGSNETAGEYTFEGEKHGILTYWMLKFLSEDPETCRPSYNKVRDYIANNIDRAHAAKKQSPVLLGDTDHVFLGQEQVVEKPVGHIRDRRLNTDTVELDIGWAHGVAKGAIYDVFLEKENIRRDSVSKIRAQVTEVPDNNPFRSKAVLQYAPEDSTAAAQVKPGSVVVLQTWSLRLDTFVDISSLRQRLSRDQIEGLESQIKQTPGLFLDSDVERPEDLECDFQVALNQDECFEVCLFENGKYISIPRVTPLSLGDSGWDIKLAYLLGHLARFRDIKSIDGNKTDTPLNPEWFSFSVEPSDEGYGDDIGLFVQDPEDPTALRASEETALRFSFKLNDNCKYQSVFVSFYDFDASWGISKLDPGPGQVHEVTKKTPVEFTIQMVIPEKCTPHDPEEIVDTVRVFISTTRVNWEDITLPELPGHACTVPPGIITDPTDVEPDTETVERGAGSSEFYFDPLSTENDDEFNSRNPKRKPMKRTTSPPRNIWGFMDLNITTFPKEL
;
A
#
# COMPACT_ATOMS: atom_id res chain seq x y z
N MET A 1 -0.11 27.59 25.56
CA MET A 1 -1.01 26.46 25.25
C MET A 1 -1.41 26.64 23.79
N ALA A 2 -0.96 25.76 22.89
CA ALA A 2 -1.47 25.79 21.52
C ALA A 2 -2.97 25.47 21.58
N SER A 3 -3.80 26.27 20.91
CA SER A 3 -5.24 25.99 20.80
C SER A 3 -5.43 24.66 20.07
N LYS A 4 -6.42 23.87 20.48
CA LYS A 4 -6.81 22.66 19.75
C LYS A 4 -7.14 23.04 18.29
N PRO A 5 -6.66 22.27 17.29
CA PRO A 5 -6.91 22.58 15.89
C PRO A 5 -8.42 22.58 15.60
N GLU A 6 -8.87 23.55 14.80
CA GLU A 6 -10.26 23.61 14.35
C GLU A 6 -10.44 22.73 13.11
N ILE A 7 -11.66 22.22 12.92
CA ILE A 7 -12.04 21.45 11.73
C ILE A 7 -12.94 22.33 10.88
N TRP A 8 -12.52 22.56 9.64
CA TRP A 8 -13.27 23.21 8.57
C TRP A 8 -13.83 22.14 7.65
N ALA A 9 -15.12 22.17 7.35
CA ALA A 9 -15.75 21.20 6.46
C ALA A 9 -16.52 21.89 5.33
N LEU A 10 -16.26 21.48 4.09
CA LEU A 10 -17.03 21.86 2.91
C LEU A 10 -17.69 20.60 2.33
N LEU A 11 -19.02 20.53 2.45
CA LEU A 11 -19.82 19.37 2.06
C LEU A 11 -20.68 19.72 0.84
N ILE A 12 -20.54 18.96 -0.24
CA ILE A 12 -21.14 19.27 -1.54
C ILE A 12 -21.99 18.07 -2.00
N GLY A 13 -23.29 18.26 -2.19
CA GLY A 13 -24.22 17.21 -2.59
C GLY A 13 -25.12 17.62 -3.76
N VAL A 14 -24.97 16.96 -4.91
CA VAL A 14 -25.71 17.31 -6.14
C VAL A 14 -26.71 16.21 -6.51
N ASN A 15 -27.98 16.39 -6.18
CA ASN A 15 -29.06 15.52 -6.67
C ASN A 15 -29.63 16.02 -8.01
N HIS A 16 -29.79 17.33 -8.17
CA HIS A 16 -30.41 17.94 -9.35
C HIS A 16 -29.42 18.85 -10.10
N TYR A 17 -29.36 18.70 -11.43
CA TYR A 17 -28.56 19.54 -12.32
C TYR A 17 -29.48 20.53 -13.02
N LEU A 18 -29.10 21.82 -13.01
CA LEU A 18 -29.87 22.89 -13.61
C LEU A 18 -30.06 22.63 -15.11
N PRO A 19 -31.28 22.81 -15.65
CA PRO A 19 -31.57 22.42 -17.02
C PRO A 19 -30.83 23.29 -18.03
N GLY A 20 -30.04 22.67 -18.91
CA GLY A 20 -29.34 23.37 -19.98
C GLY A 20 -28.83 22.47 -21.10
N ASN A 21 -28.34 23.09 -22.17
CA ASN A 21 -27.88 22.41 -23.38
C ASN A 21 -26.51 22.90 -23.87
N GLN A 22 -25.74 23.59 -23.01
CA GLN A 22 -24.40 24.04 -23.36
C GLN A 22 -23.42 22.88 -23.54
N ARG A 23 -23.70 21.74 -22.91
CA ARG A 23 -22.92 20.50 -23.03
C ARG A 23 -23.71 19.37 -23.67
N ARG A 24 -22.96 18.51 -24.37
CA ARG A 24 -23.49 17.30 -25.01
C ARG A 24 -23.90 16.27 -23.96
N VAL A 25 -23.02 16.01 -22.99
CA VAL A 25 -23.27 15.09 -21.88
C VAL A 25 -24.50 15.54 -21.10
N LYS A 26 -25.30 14.59 -20.65
CA LYS A 26 -26.47 14.77 -19.79
C LYS A 26 -26.23 14.07 -18.46
N TYR A 27 -26.63 14.78 -17.42
CA TYR A 27 -26.59 14.31 -16.04
C TYR A 27 -28.01 14.01 -15.60
N GLY A 28 -28.23 12.78 -15.16
CA GLY A 28 -29.51 12.37 -14.58
C GLY A 28 -29.69 12.94 -13.18
N ASP A 29 -30.92 12.94 -12.69
CA ASP A 29 -31.13 13.25 -11.27
C ASP A 29 -30.66 12.09 -10.40
N LEU A 30 -29.92 12.41 -9.34
CA LEU A 30 -29.54 11.52 -8.26
C LEU A 30 -30.45 11.75 -7.06
N SER A 31 -30.36 10.89 -6.05
CA SER A 31 -31.29 10.91 -4.91
C SER A 31 -30.66 10.71 -3.54
N GLY A 32 -29.44 10.18 -3.50
CA GLY A 32 -28.68 9.93 -2.27
C GLY A 32 -27.68 11.03 -1.93
N CYS A 33 -27.17 11.79 -2.90
CA CYS A 33 -26.07 12.73 -2.67
C CYS A 33 -26.37 13.80 -1.61
N VAL A 34 -27.55 14.42 -1.66
CA VAL A 34 -27.96 15.40 -0.63
C VAL A 34 -28.15 14.73 0.75
N LYS A 35 -28.61 13.48 0.78
CA LYS A 35 -28.80 12.74 2.04
C LYS A 35 -27.45 12.38 2.67
N ASP A 36 -26.49 11.99 1.84
CA ASP A 36 -25.12 11.67 2.24
C ASP A 36 -24.49 12.86 2.96
N VAL A 37 -24.51 14.05 2.35
CA VAL A 37 -23.92 15.25 2.98
C VAL A 37 -24.67 15.74 4.21
N LYS A 38 -26.00 15.56 4.26
CA LYS A 38 -26.79 15.87 5.48
C LYS A 38 -26.47 14.89 6.63
N ALA A 39 -26.30 13.61 6.33
CA ALA A 39 -25.90 12.62 7.33
C ALA A 39 -24.47 12.89 7.85
N LEU A 40 -23.57 13.26 6.94
CA LEU A 40 -22.20 13.63 7.26
C LEU A 40 -22.11 14.92 8.08
N GLN A 41 -22.90 15.94 7.73
CA GLN A 41 -23.06 17.15 8.55
C GLN A 41 -23.48 16.77 9.98
N GLY A 42 -24.53 15.95 10.14
CA GLY A 42 -24.99 15.52 11.46
C GLY A 42 -23.93 14.72 12.24
N TYR A 43 -23.08 13.94 11.58
CA TYR A 43 -21.94 13.27 12.20
C TYR A 43 -20.87 14.27 12.68
N LEU A 44 -20.50 15.25 11.85
CA LEU A 44 -19.52 16.28 12.18
C LEU A 44 -20.00 17.19 13.33
N GLU A 45 -21.28 17.58 13.32
CA GLU A 45 -21.90 18.36 14.40
C GLU A 45 -21.87 17.62 15.74
N LYS A 46 -22.17 16.30 15.74
CA LYS A 46 -22.04 15.46 16.96
C LYS A 46 -20.62 15.44 17.49
N ARG A 47 -19.62 15.56 16.62
CA ARG A 47 -18.19 15.65 16.96
C ARG A 47 -17.74 17.08 17.33
N ASN A 48 -18.68 18.00 17.55
CA ASN A 48 -18.43 19.40 17.88
C ASN A 48 -17.63 20.18 16.82
N VAL A 49 -17.75 19.79 15.54
CA VAL A 49 -17.23 20.59 14.43
C VAL A 49 -18.13 21.80 14.24
N GLN A 50 -17.58 23.02 14.35
CA GLN A 50 -18.38 24.25 14.30
C GLN A 50 -18.38 24.92 12.92
N LYS A 51 -17.36 24.65 12.09
CA LYS A 51 -17.15 25.36 10.82
C LYS A 51 -17.52 24.45 9.65
N ILE A 52 -18.81 24.25 9.46
CA ILE A 52 -19.36 23.41 8.39
C ILE A 52 -20.09 24.31 7.39
N THR A 53 -19.67 24.28 6.13
CA THR A 53 -20.43 24.83 5.01
C THR A 53 -20.99 23.67 4.18
N THR A 54 -22.28 23.74 3.84
CA THR A 54 -22.96 22.72 3.03
C THR A 54 -23.59 23.37 1.80
N LEU A 55 -23.22 22.89 0.62
CA LEU A 55 -23.78 23.30 -0.67
C LEU A 55 -24.55 22.12 -1.27
N THR A 56 -25.86 22.29 -1.49
CA THR A 56 -26.72 21.21 -1.97
C THR A 56 -27.62 21.64 -3.12
N SER A 57 -27.95 20.69 -3.98
CA SER A 57 -28.95 20.85 -5.04
C SER A 57 -29.96 19.72 -4.94
N THR A 58 -31.06 19.97 -4.24
CA THR A 58 -32.17 19.03 -4.02
C THR A 58 -33.20 19.16 -5.13
N LYS A 59 -33.63 18.04 -5.71
CA LYS A 59 -34.73 18.04 -6.69
C LYS A 59 -36.05 18.45 -6.02
N SER A 60 -36.61 19.59 -6.43
CA SER A 60 -37.95 19.99 -6.02
C SER A 60 -39.02 19.12 -6.70
N LEU A 61 -40.07 18.80 -5.95
CA LEU A 61 -41.24 18.08 -6.46
C LEU A 61 -42.21 18.99 -7.22
N GLU A 62 -42.08 20.31 -7.06
CA GLU A 62 -43.06 21.31 -7.57
C GLU A 62 -42.54 22.12 -8.76
N HIS A 63 -41.22 22.26 -8.92
CA HIS A 63 -40.61 23.06 -9.98
C HIS A 63 -39.27 22.49 -10.47
N ASN A 64 -38.89 22.82 -11.71
CA ASN A 64 -37.59 22.44 -12.31
C ASN A 64 -36.43 23.31 -11.82
N ARG A 65 -36.39 23.59 -10.50
CA ARG A 65 -35.30 24.31 -9.83
C ARG A 65 -34.99 23.60 -8.51
N PRO A 66 -33.76 23.70 -7.99
CA PRO A 66 -33.44 23.16 -6.70
C PRO A 66 -34.23 23.84 -5.56
N GLU A 67 -34.34 23.18 -4.41
CA GLU A 67 -34.98 23.75 -3.21
C GLU A 67 -34.14 24.86 -2.57
N GLU A 68 -32.81 24.80 -2.75
CA GLU A 68 -31.84 25.69 -2.16
C GLU A 68 -31.74 27.05 -2.87
N ASP A 69 -31.34 28.07 -2.11
CA ASP A 69 -31.04 29.40 -2.65
C ASP A 69 -29.77 29.39 -3.51
N ARG A 70 -29.67 30.35 -4.45
CA ARG A 70 -28.54 30.45 -5.39
C ARG A 70 -27.16 30.44 -4.73
N SER A 71 -27.01 31.03 -3.55
CA SER A 71 -25.72 31.08 -2.83
C SER A 71 -25.35 29.77 -2.13
N GLN A 72 -26.33 28.85 -2.00
CA GLN A 72 -26.19 27.53 -1.41
C GLN A 72 -26.09 26.42 -2.46
N LEU A 73 -26.26 26.76 -3.74
CA LEU A 73 -26.09 25.81 -4.83
C LEU A 73 -24.61 25.44 -5.01
N PRO A 74 -24.31 24.17 -5.34
CA PRO A 74 -22.97 23.71 -5.62
C PRO A 74 -22.58 24.07 -7.05
N THR A 75 -22.37 25.36 -7.30
CA THR A 75 -21.85 25.91 -8.56
C THR A 75 -20.35 26.17 -8.43
N HIS A 76 -19.64 26.27 -9.56
CA HIS A 76 -18.20 26.52 -9.56
C HIS A 76 -17.82 27.76 -8.72
N PRO A 77 -18.45 28.95 -8.93
CA PRO A 77 -18.09 30.14 -8.15
C PRO A 77 -18.39 30.01 -6.66
N ASN A 78 -19.45 29.29 -6.28
CA ASN A 78 -19.77 29.09 -4.86
C ASN A 78 -18.78 28.15 -4.18
N ILE A 79 -18.31 27.11 -4.88
CA ILE A 79 -17.31 26.19 -4.33
C ILE A 79 -15.95 26.91 -4.18
N ILE A 80 -15.51 27.63 -5.21
CA ILE A 80 -14.27 28.43 -5.16
C ILE A 80 -14.32 29.44 -4.01
N ARG A 81 -15.44 30.16 -3.85
CA ARG A 81 -15.63 31.10 -2.73
C ARG A 81 -15.40 30.45 -1.36
N GLU A 82 -15.94 29.24 -1.15
CA GLU A 82 -15.77 28.57 0.14
C GLU A 82 -14.35 27.99 0.32
N LEU A 83 -13.69 27.54 -0.74
CA LEU A 83 -12.28 27.12 -0.70
C LEU A 83 -11.38 28.31 -0.33
N GLU A 84 -11.58 29.46 -0.97
CA GLU A 84 -10.87 30.72 -0.65
C GLU A 84 -11.11 31.12 0.81
N ARG A 85 -12.36 31.13 1.26
CA ARG A 85 -12.72 31.44 2.64
C ARG A 85 -12.01 30.53 3.65
N ILE A 86 -11.98 29.22 3.40
CA ILE A 86 -11.26 28.27 4.26
C ILE A 86 -9.77 28.60 4.28
N TYR A 87 -9.16 28.85 3.12
CA TYR A 87 -7.75 29.23 3.02
C TYR A 87 -7.43 30.53 3.78
N GLU A 88 -8.28 31.55 3.67
CA GLU A 88 -8.08 32.86 4.31
C GLU A 88 -8.21 32.79 5.83
N ASP A 89 -9.27 32.13 6.33
CA ASP A 89 -9.65 32.19 7.74
C ASP A 89 -9.03 31.09 8.62
N SER A 90 -8.49 30.03 8.01
CA SER A 90 -7.84 28.92 8.73
C SER A 90 -6.49 29.32 9.33
N ARG A 91 -6.07 28.55 10.34
CA ARG A 91 -4.80 28.74 11.05
C ARG A 91 -3.88 27.55 10.86
N PRO A 92 -2.55 27.74 10.95
CA PRO A 92 -1.61 26.63 10.95
C PRO A 92 -2.00 25.52 11.92
N GLY A 93 -2.03 24.29 11.41
CA GLY A 93 -2.48 23.11 12.12
C GLY A 93 -3.99 22.86 12.12
N ASP A 94 -4.83 23.74 11.55
CA ASP A 94 -6.25 23.40 11.36
C ASP A 94 -6.40 22.23 10.36
N LEU A 95 -7.56 21.58 10.45
CA LEU A 95 -7.94 20.45 9.62
C LEU A 95 -9.01 20.89 8.62
N VAL A 96 -8.87 20.50 7.35
CA VAL A 96 -9.86 20.75 6.30
C VAL A 96 -10.44 19.43 5.81
N TYR A 97 -11.77 19.36 5.72
CA TYR A 97 -12.50 18.21 5.21
C TYR A 97 -13.38 18.63 4.02
N PHE A 98 -12.98 18.23 2.83
CA PHE A 98 -13.72 18.42 1.59
C PHE A 98 -14.46 17.14 1.24
N HIS A 99 -15.77 17.22 1.01
CA HIS A 99 -16.57 16.08 0.59
C HIS A 99 -17.44 16.44 -0.60
N TYR A 100 -17.34 15.64 -1.66
CA TYR A 100 -18.20 15.76 -2.82
C TYR A 100 -18.97 14.47 -3.06
N SER A 101 -20.29 14.60 -3.24
CA SER A 101 -21.19 13.53 -3.64
C SER A 101 -22.02 14.01 -4.83
N GLY A 102 -21.87 13.36 -5.98
CA GLY A 102 -22.53 13.76 -7.22
C GLY A 102 -21.98 13.03 -8.44
N HIS A 103 -22.24 13.56 -9.63
CA HIS A 103 -21.68 13.03 -10.86
C HIS A 103 -20.22 13.45 -11.03
N GLY A 104 -19.42 12.57 -11.61
CA GLY A 104 -18.10 12.91 -12.12
C GLY A 104 -17.96 12.49 -13.59
N ILE A 105 -16.89 12.97 -14.22
CA ILE A 105 -16.61 12.76 -15.64
C ILE A 105 -15.11 12.78 -15.93
N ARG A 106 -14.71 12.23 -17.07
CA ARG A 106 -13.37 12.42 -17.66
C ARG A 106 -13.35 13.52 -18.72
N ARG A 107 -12.26 14.29 -18.76
CA ARG A 107 -12.07 15.46 -19.64
C ARG A 107 -11.02 15.24 -20.72
N ASP A 108 -10.38 14.08 -20.74
CA ASP A 108 -9.35 13.67 -21.69
C ASP A 108 -9.91 12.76 -22.81
N ALA A 109 -9.42 12.96 -24.04
CA ALA A 109 -9.89 12.23 -25.25
C ALA A 109 -9.15 10.91 -25.49
N ASP A 110 -8.05 10.76 -24.79
CA ASP A 110 -7.06 9.74 -25.00
C ASP A 110 -7.60 8.36 -24.62
N GLU A 111 -7.29 7.37 -25.45
CA GLU A 111 -7.62 5.98 -25.11
C GLU A 111 -7.05 5.69 -23.72
N ILE A 112 -7.78 4.90 -22.94
CA ILE A 112 -7.32 4.39 -21.63
C ILE A 112 -5.88 3.89 -21.80
N GLY A 113 -4.90 4.72 -21.43
CA GLY A 113 -3.47 4.48 -21.61
C GLY A 113 -2.61 5.48 -22.40
N SER A 114 -3.07 6.69 -22.76
CA SER A 114 -2.12 7.82 -22.92
C SER A 114 -2.21 8.80 -21.76
N ASP A 115 -1.03 9.06 -21.20
CA ASP A 115 -0.74 9.52 -19.85
C ASP A 115 -0.17 10.93 -19.97
N GLU A 116 -0.86 11.85 -20.66
CA GLU A 116 -0.51 13.30 -20.65
C GLU A 116 -1.03 13.99 -19.37
N GLY A 117 -1.32 13.21 -18.33
CA GLY A 117 -1.70 13.73 -17.03
C GLY A 117 -2.29 12.66 -16.12
N ASP A 118 -1.96 12.77 -14.84
CA ASP A 118 -2.55 12.05 -13.72
C ASP A 118 -4.00 11.55 -13.88
N HIS A 119 -4.24 10.29 -13.49
CA HIS A 119 -5.56 9.66 -13.40
C HIS A 119 -6.63 10.50 -12.69
N ILE A 120 -6.29 11.46 -11.82
CA ILE A 120 -7.20 12.45 -11.22
C ILE A 120 -7.20 13.80 -11.97
N SER A 121 -6.10 14.25 -12.55
CA SER A 121 -6.07 15.53 -13.29
C SER A 121 -6.96 15.51 -14.53
N GLY A 122 -7.06 14.36 -15.21
CA GLY A 122 -8.02 14.11 -16.30
C GLY A 122 -9.48 14.00 -15.84
N THR A 123 -9.76 14.10 -14.54
CA THR A 123 -11.10 13.96 -13.96
C THR A 123 -11.72 15.28 -13.53
N ALA A 124 -13.04 15.31 -13.53
CA ALA A 124 -13.83 16.49 -13.20
C ALA A 124 -15.10 16.13 -12.41
N LEU A 125 -15.47 17.01 -11.49
CA LEU A 125 -16.71 16.97 -10.74
C LEU A 125 -17.78 17.79 -11.46
N ALA A 126 -18.94 17.19 -11.75
CA ALA A 126 -20.05 17.86 -12.41
C ALA A 126 -20.85 18.70 -11.40
N LEU A 127 -20.90 20.01 -11.60
CA LEU A 127 -21.54 20.94 -10.67
C LEU A 127 -22.99 21.22 -11.06
N ALA A 128 -23.79 21.82 -10.15
CA ALA A 128 -25.22 22.01 -10.39
C ALA A 128 -25.53 22.82 -11.66
N ASP A 129 -24.69 23.79 -12.02
CA ASP A 129 -24.85 24.68 -13.18
C ASP A 129 -24.10 24.22 -14.44
N VAL A 130 -23.47 23.05 -14.43
CA VAL A 130 -22.61 22.57 -15.52
C VAL A 130 -23.31 22.49 -16.88
N MET A 131 -24.61 22.19 -16.87
CA MET A 131 -25.45 22.09 -18.07
C MET A 131 -25.88 23.46 -18.62
N GLU A 132 -25.94 24.50 -17.76
CA GLU A 132 -26.21 25.90 -18.12
C GLU A 132 -24.97 26.61 -18.65
N GLY A 133 -23.81 25.94 -18.64
CA GLY A 133 -22.52 26.49 -19.08
C GLY A 133 -21.58 26.85 -17.94
N GLY A 134 -21.85 26.39 -16.71
CA GLY A 134 -20.90 26.45 -15.61
C GLY A 134 -19.66 25.58 -15.87
N ALA A 135 -18.53 25.98 -15.29
CA ALA A 135 -17.29 25.22 -15.35
C ALA A 135 -17.41 23.90 -14.57
N TYR A 136 -16.67 22.89 -15.02
CA TYR A 136 -16.35 21.75 -14.16
C TYR A 136 -15.37 22.17 -13.06
N LEU A 137 -15.38 21.47 -11.91
CA LEU A 137 -14.26 21.50 -10.97
C LEU A 137 -13.32 20.33 -11.30
N THR A 138 -12.19 20.61 -11.94
CA THR A 138 -11.20 19.60 -12.33
C THR A 138 -10.36 19.15 -11.14
N GLY A 139 -9.75 17.96 -11.25
CA GLY A 139 -8.75 17.49 -10.28
C GLY A 139 -7.59 18.49 -10.14
N TYR A 140 -7.11 19.04 -11.26
CA TYR A 140 -6.07 20.07 -11.24
C TYR A 140 -6.49 21.30 -10.42
N GLN A 141 -7.65 21.90 -10.73
CA GLN A 141 -8.17 23.07 -10.02
C GLN A 141 -8.24 22.81 -8.51
N LEU A 142 -8.86 21.70 -8.09
CA LEU A 142 -8.96 21.34 -6.67
C LEU A 142 -7.58 21.10 -6.04
N GLY A 143 -6.66 20.48 -6.78
CA GLY A 143 -5.29 20.22 -6.34
C GLY A 143 -4.52 21.48 -6.00
N VAL A 144 -4.63 22.53 -6.81
CA VAL A 144 -3.99 23.83 -6.54
C VAL A 144 -4.44 24.40 -5.19
N TYR A 145 -5.75 24.42 -4.91
CA TYR A 145 -6.24 24.92 -3.61
C TYR A 145 -5.71 24.09 -2.43
N ILE A 146 -5.66 22.77 -2.58
CA ILE A 146 -5.16 21.87 -1.53
C ILE A 146 -3.67 22.06 -1.32
N LYS A 147 -2.88 22.18 -2.40
CA LYS A 147 -1.43 22.46 -2.36
C LYS A 147 -1.15 23.70 -1.54
N ARG A 148 -1.86 24.79 -1.83
CA ARG A 148 -1.76 26.06 -1.10
C ARG A 148 -2.15 25.93 0.36
N MET A 149 -3.25 25.22 0.66
CA MET A 149 -3.67 24.94 2.03
C MET A 149 -2.62 24.15 2.82
N VAL A 150 -1.98 23.15 2.20
CA VAL A 150 -0.95 22.35 2.87
C VAL A 150 0.33 23.16 3.07
N PHE A 151 0.90 23.73 2.02
CA PHE A 151 2.25 24.31 2.08
C PHE A 151 2.28 25.74 2.62
N GLU A 152 1.35 26.59 2.20
CA GLU A 152 1.37 28.00 2.61
C GLU A 152 0.74 28.18 4.00
N LYS A 153 -0.26 27.34 4.33
CA LYS A 153 -1.05 27.46 5.56
C LYS A 153 -0.77 26.38 6.59
N GLN A 154 0.04 25.36 6.26
CA GLN A 154 0.35 24.23 7.16
C GLN A 154 -0.92 23.55 7.67
N LEU A 155 -1.93 23.44 6.80
CA LEU A 155 -3.17 22.71 7.09
C LEU A 155 -2.98 21.24 6.75
N ARG A 156 -3.77 20.39 7.39
CA ARG A 156 -3.96 19.02 6.92
C ARG A 156 -5.31 18.90 6.24
N VAL A 157 -5.33 18.37 5.03
CA VAL A 157 -6.55 18.29 4.21
C VAL A 157 -7.01 16.84 4.09
N THR A 158 -8.32 16.64 4.01
CA THR A 158 -8.93 15.36 3.67
C THR A 158 -9.96 15.61 2.58
N VAL A 159 -9.83 14.87 1.48
CA VAL A 159 -10.73 14.94 0.33
C VAL A 159 -11.46 13.61 0.22
N VAL A 160 -12.79 13.63 0.21
CA VAL A 160 -13.62 12.45 -0.03
C VAL A 160 -14.47 12.68 -1.28
N LEU A 161 -14.29 11.82 -2.30
CA LEU A 161 -14.95 11.93 -3.59
C LEU A 161 -15.88 10.71 -3.80
N ASP A 162 -17.17 10.88 -3.53
CA ASP A 162 -18.21 9.88 -3.78
C ASP A 162 -18.85 10.08 -5.17
N SER A 163 -18.03 9.94 -6.21
CA SER A 163 -18.38 10.20 -7.62
C SER A 163 -17.71 9.20 -8.57
N CYS A 164 -18.26 9.05 -9.79
CA CYS A 164 -17.66 8.23 -10.85
C CYS A 164 -16.69 9.01 -11.71
N PHE A 165 -15.58 8.40 -12.09
CA PHE A 165 -14.68 8.95 -13.11
C PHE A 165 -14.41 7.96 -14.26
N SER A 166 -15.15 6.85 -14.35
CA SER A 166 -14.93 5.85 -15.39
C SER A 166 -15.21 6.36 -16.80
N GLY A 167 -14.19 6.35 -17.66
CA GLY A 167 -14.30 6.59 -19.12
C GLY A 167 -15.06 5.49 -19.89
N ARG A 168 -15.43 4.38 -19.22
CA ARG A 168 -16.25 3.32 -19.81
C ARG A 168 -17.72 3.54 -19.48
N GLY A 169 -18.47 4.10 -20.43
CA GLY A 169 -19.92 4.02 -20.41
C GLY A 169 -20.34 2.55 -20.41
N PHE A 170 -20.83 2.04 -19.27
CA PHE A 170 -21.67 0.85 -19.29
C PHE A 170 -22.98 1.23 -19.98
N ARG A 171 -22.96 1.23 -21.31
CA ARG A 171 -24.18 1.14 -22.10
C ARG A 171 -24.86 -0.15 -21.68
N ASN A 172 -25.99 -0.01 -20.99
CA ASN A 172 -26.90 -1.06 -20.59
C ASN A 172 -26.39 -1.97 -19.45
N ALA A 173 -26.45 -1.42 -18.24
CA ALA A 173 -27.00 -2.18 -17.12
C ALA A 173 -28.10 -1.35 -16.45
N GLU A 174 -29.17 -1.07 -17.20
CA GLU A 174 -30.49 -1.34 -16.62
C GLU A 174 -30.54 -2.86 -16.36
N SER A 175 -29.75 -3.35 -15.40
CA SER A 175 -30.13 -4.56 -14.70
C SER A 175 -31.45 -4.21 -14.03
N GLU A 176 -32.46 -5.05 -14.23
CA GLU A 176 -33.80 -4.98 -13.64
C GLU A 176 -33.80 -5.06 -12.10
N GLU A 177 -32.78 -4.52 -11.43
CA GLU A 177 -32.70 -4.32 -9.99
C GLU A 177 -32.91 -2.82 -9.73
N GLU A 178 -34.13 -2.45 -9.34
CA GLU A 178 -34.61 -1.06 -9.09
C GLU A 178 -33.77 -0.26 -8.05
N GLU A 179 -32.76 -0.88 -7.44
CA GLU A 179 -32.04 -0.39 -6.27
C GLU A 179 -30.70 0.30 -6.58
N TYR A 180 -30.15 0.21 -7.79
CA TYR A 180 -28.83 0.80 -8.13
C TYR A 180 -28.93 1.98 -9.12
N THR A 181 -28.13 3.02 -8.92
CA THR A 181 -28.04 4.17 -9.85
C THR A 181 -26.59 4.62 -10.00
N SER A 182 -26.08 4.63 -11.23
CA SER A 182 -24.71 5.09 -11.52
C SER A 182 -24.56 6.58 -11.25
N ARG A 183 -23.42 7.00 -10.69
CA ARG A 183 -23.02 8.40 -10.54
C ARG A 183 -22.21 8.91 -11.73
N SER A 184 -22.45 8.42 -12.94
CA SER A 184 -21.87 8.94 -14.20
C SER A 184 -22.90 9.68 -15.06
N GLY A 185 -22.44 10.60 -15.92
CA GLY A 185 -23.26 11.13 -17.02
C GLY A 185 -23.64 10.07 -18.07
N ASP A 186 -24.48 10.43 -19.03
CA ASP A 186 -24.90 9.57 -20.14
C ASP A 186 -23.75 9.22 -21.12
N ASP A 187 -22.83 10.15 -21.30
CA ASP A 187 -21.52 10.02 -21.93
C ASP A 187 -20.45 10.08 -20.82
N SER A 188 -19.46 9.20 -20.88
CA SER A 188 -18.42 9.03 -19.85
C SER A 188 -17.23 10.00 -19.98
N ILE A 189 -17.19 10.77 -21.07
CA ILE A 189 -16.10 11.68 -21.43
C ILE A 189 -16.69 12.96 -22.04
N ASP A 190 -16.22 14.13 -21.62
CA ASP A 190 -16.56 15.44 -22.21
C ASP A 190 -15.32 16.24 -22.59
N ILE A 191 -14.84 16.05 -23.81
CA ILE A 191 -13.66 16.78 -24.35
C ILE A 191 -14.00 18.17 -24.92
N ASN A 192 -15.24 18.64 -24.77
CA ASN A 192 -15.62 19.98 -25.22
C ASN A 192 -15.37 20.98 -24.10
N PHE A 193 -14.35 21.81 -24.26
CA PHE A 193 -14.03 22.89 -23.33
C PHE A 193 -14.90 24.11 -23.60
N LEU A 194 -15.66 24.55 -22.60
CA LEU A 194 -16.38 25.82 -22.63
C LEU A 194 -15.45 26.96 -22.21
N GLN A 195 -15.80 28.20 -22.55
CA GLN A 195 -15.05 29.39 -22.11
C GLN A 195 -14.92 29.45 -20.59
N SER A 196 -15.96 29.05 -19.86
CA SER A 196 -15.93 28.96 -18.39
C SER A 196 -14.92 27.93 -17.87
N ASP A 197 -14.69 26.83 -18.59
CA ASP A 197 -13.69 25.83 -18.21
C ASP A 197 -12.29 26.43 -18.36
N LEU A 198 -12.03 27.08 -19.50
CA LEU A 198 -10.75 27.75 -19.77
C LEU A 198 -10.46 28.85 -18.74
N GLU A 199 -11.45 29.68 -18.43
CA GLU A 199 -11.31 30.74 -17.40
C GLU A 199 -11.01 30.16 -16.01
N ALA A 200 -11.62 29.03 -15.67
CA ALA A 200 -11.38 28.35 -14.39
C ALA A 200 -9.99 27.70 -14.34
N ASP A 201 -9.54 27.10 -15.43
CA ASP A 201 -8.21 26.49 -15.55
C ASP A 201 -7.12 27.57 -15.56
N ASP A 202 -7.29 28.66 -16.30
CA ASP A 202 -6.38 29.82 -16.31
C ASP A 202 -6.23 30.43 -14.90
N ALA A 203 -7.35 30.55 -14.16
CA ALA A 203 -7.32 31.04 -12.79
C ALA A 203 -6.54 30.09 -11.85
N ALA A 204 -6.68 28.78 -12.02
CA ALA A 204 -5.91 27.80 -11.25
C ALA A 204 -4.42 27.85 -11.59
N ILE A 205 -4.05 27.99 -12.86
CA ILE A 205 -2.65 28.13 -13.30
C ILE A 205 -2.00 29.35 -12.65
N ILE A 206 -2.66 30.50 -12.69
CA ILE A 206 -2.16 31.73 -12.06
C ILE A 206 -1.93 31.52 -10.56
N LEU A 207 -2.87 30.85 -9.88
CA LEU A 207 -2.75 30.56 -8.45
C LEU A 207 -1.60 29.59 -8.13
N ASP A 208 -1.33 28.63 -9.01
CA ASP A 208 -0.23 27.67 -8.86
C ASP A 208 1.13 28.37 -9.07
N ASP A 209 1.25 29.20 -10.11
CA ASP A 209 2.44 30.01 -10.39
C ASP A 209 2.76 30.99 -9.24
N GLU A 210 1.74 31.62 -8.65
CA GLU A 210 1.91 32.55 -7.52
C GLU A 210 2.36 31.85 -6.23
N SER A 211 2.12 30.55 -6.09
CA SER A 211 2.45 29.79 -4.88
C SER A 211 3.96 29.57 -4.70
N GLY A 212 4.76 29.70 -5.76
CA GLY A 212 6.23 29.75 -5.71
C GLY A 212 6.92 28.54 -5.06
N THR A 213 6.23 27.41 -4.90
CA THR A 213 6.82 26.16 -4.43
C THR A 213 7.53 25.50 -5.61
N ASP A 214 8.84 25.72 -5.73
CA ASP A 214 9.67 24.97 -6.68
C ASP A 214 9.48 23.47 -6.42
N GLU A 215 9.25 22.70 -7.49
CA GLU A 215 9.08 21.24 -7.43
C GLU A 215 10.26 20.57 -6.70
N GLU A 216 11.44 21.19 -6.70
CA GLU A 216 12.69 20.74 -6.06
C GLU A 216 12.57 20.42 -4.56
N ASP A 217 11.70 21.09 -3.79
CA ASP A 217 11.58 20.88 -2.33
C ASP A 217 10.72 19.66 -1.92
N ILE A 218 10.06 18.98 -2.87
CA ILE A 218 9.20 17.80 -2.62
C ILE A 218 9.97 16.47 -2.83
N TYR A 219 11.14 16.51 -3.48
CA TYR A 219 11.96 15.33 -3.82
C TYR A 219 12.89 14.90 -2.68
N GLY A 220 12.30 14.47 -1.56
CA GLY A 220 13.03 13.97 -0.40
C GLY A 220 13.41 12.48 -0.43
N SER A 221 13.17 11.74 -1.52
CA SER A 221 13.48 10.30 -1.60
C SER A 221 14.30 10.00 -2.84
N ARG A 222 15.39 9.27 -2.63
CA ARG A 222 16.31 8.78 -3.66
C ARG A 222 15.64 7.61 -4.41
N ASN A 223 16.11 7.31 -5.62
CA ASN A 223 15.59 6.27 -6.55
C ASN A 223 14.34 6.67 -7.34
N GLY A 224 14.00 5.88 -8.36
CA GLY A 224 13.00 6.25 -9.34
C GLY A 224 11.65 6.61 -8.72
N MET A 225 11.18 7.85 -8.90
CA MET A 225 9.95 8.36 -8.29
C MET A 225 8.80 8.34 -9.29
N LYS A 226 7.64 7.82 -8.89
CA LYS A 226 6.41 7.93 -9.68
C LYS A 226 6.17 9.41 -10.05
N ILE A 227 5.93 9.77 -11.32
CA ILE A 227 5.60 11.16 -11.72
C ILE A 227 4.26 11.52 -11.06
N ARG A 228 4.22 12.64 -10.32
CA ARG A 228 3.11 12.97 -9.40
C ARG A 228 2.41 14.25 -9.82
N SER A 229 1.12 14.16 -10.10
CA SER A 229 0.21 15.29 -9.86
C SER A 229 -0.10 15.37 -8.38
N TRP A 230 -0.26 16.60 -7.89
CA TRP A 230 -0.44 16.89 -6.47
C TRP A 230 -1.59 16.09 -5.83
N LEU A 231 -2.73 15.88 -6.49
CA LEU A 231 -3.86 15.16 -5.88
C LEU A 231 -3.70 13.63 -5.82
N SER A 232 -2.79 13.05 -6.59
CA SER A 232 -2.62 11.60 -6.65
C SER A 232 -1.66 11.02 -5.65
N ASP A 233 -0.78 11.84 -5.09
CA ASP A 233 0.00 11.48 -3.90
C ASP A 233 0.38 12.74 -3.08
N PRO A 234 -0.60 13.47 -2.53
CA PRO A 234 -0.32 14.70 -1.82
C PRO A 234 0.29 14.41 -0.45
N THR A 235 1.40 15.07 -0.15
CA THR A 235 1.87 15.20 1.24
C THR A 235 0.93 16.15 2.00
N GLY A 236 0.62 15.87 3.26
CA GLY A 236 -0.27 16.71 4.08
C GLY A 236 -1.76 16.62 3.72
N CYS A 237 -2.14 15.74 2.79
CA CYS A 237 -3.53 15.49 2.43
C CYS A 237 -3.83 13.99 2.32
N THR A 238 -5.04 13.59 2.69
CA THR A 238 -5.56 12.24 2.42
C THR A 238 -6.71 12.34 1.43
N VAL A 239 -6.66 11.59 0.33
CA VAL A 239 -7.74 11.52 -0.66
C VAL A 239 -8.38 10.13 -0.63
N LEU A 240 -9.68 10.07 -0.38
CA LEU A 240 -10.49 8.84 -0.43
C LEU A 240 -11.51 8.94 -1.57
N THR A 241 -11.39 8.10 -2.59
CA THR A 241 -12.35 8.06 -3.70
C THR A 241 -13.26 6.84 -3.59
N ALA A 242 -14.45 6.96 -4.18
CA ALA A 242 -15.43 5.87 -4.22
C ALA A 242 -14.92 4.63 -4.96
N CYS A 243 -14.18 4.84 -6.04
CA CYS A 243 -13.68 3.79 -6.92
C CYS A 243 -12.43 4.25 -7.69
N GLY A 244 -11.72 3.31 -8.32
CA GLY A 244 -10.64 3.62 -9.25
C GLY A 244 -11.14 4.25 -10.58
N SER A 245 -10.21 4.74 -11.40
CA SER A 245 -10.49 5.42 -12.68
C SER A 245 -11.21 4.53 -13.72
N ASN A 246 -11.22 3.22 -13.52
CA ASN A 246 -11.83 2.23 -14.41
C ASN A 246 -13.13 1.61 -13.86
N GLU A 247 -13.62 2.13 -12.75
CA GLU A 247 -14.75 1.62 -11.98
C GLU A 247 -15.86 2.66 -11.83
N THR A 248 -17.06 2.21 -11.45
CA THR A 248 -18.25 3.07 -11.39
C THR A 248 -18.77 3.12 -9.96
N ALA A 249 -18.77 4.30 -9.37
CA ALA A 249 -19.47 4.61 -8.13
C ALA A 249 -21.00 4.61 -8.32
N GLY A 250 -21.75 4.29 -7.27
CA GLY A 250 -23.21 4.32 -7.40
C GLY A 250 -23.95 4.59 -6.11
N GLU A 251 -25.24 4.88 -6.30
CA GLU A 251 -26.23 4.93 -5.24
C GLU A 251 -26.86 3.55 -5.07
N TYR A 252 -27.10 3.18 -3.81
CA TYR A 252 -27.85 1.99 -3.46
C TYR A 252 -28.88 2.30 -2.37
N THR A 253 -29.99 1.56 -2.37
CA THR A 253 -31.03 1.69 -1.34
C THR A 253 -30.61 0.94 -0.07
N PHE A 254 -30.28 1.68 0.98
CA PHE A 254 -30.04 1.16 2.31
C PHE A 254 -31.19 1.55 3.23
N GLU A 255 -31.79 0.57 3.89
CA GLU A 255 -32.88 0.81 4.87
C GLU A 255 -34.07 1.62 4.30
N GLY A 256 -34.32 1.50 2.99
CA GLY A 256 -35.40 2.22 2.29
C GLY A 256 -35.00 3.57 1.70
N GLU A 257 -33.77 4.03 1.92
CA GLU A 257 -33.26 5.32 1.44
C GLU A 257 -32.06 5.13 0.51
N LYS A 258 -32.00 5.89 -0.60
CA LYS A 258 -30.83 5.87 -1.48
C LYS A 258 -29.66 6.66 -0.87
N HIS A 259 -28.47 6.07 -0.90
CA HIS A 259 -27.20 6.65 -0.45
C HIS A 259 -26.06 6.25 -1.38
N GLY A 260 -25.00 7.06 -1.43
CA GLY A 260 -23.73 6.67 -2.03
C GLY A 260 -23.11 5.51 -1.26
N ILE A 261 -22.67 4.47 -1.97
CA ILE A 261 -22.13 3.26 -1.36
C ILE A 261 -20.89 3.58 -0.49
N LEU A 262 -20.00 4.46 -0.96
CA LEU A 262 -18.82 4.88 -0.20
C LEU A 262 -19.25 5.59 1.09
N THR A 263 -20.05 6.65 0.97
CA THR A 263 -20.41 7.49 2.11
C THR A 263 -21.24 6.74 3.15
N TYR A 264 -22.13 5.85 2.73
CA TYR A 264 -22.92 5.04 3.65
C TYR A 264 -22.05 4.13 4.53
N TRP A 265 -21.17 3.31 3.92
CA TRP A 265 -20.32 2.40 4.68
C TRP A 265 -19.29 3.14 5.53
N MET A 266 -18.75 4.26 5.03
CA MET A 266 -17.88 5.15 5.79
C MET A 266 -18.57 5.66 7.05
N LEU A 267 -19.76 6.26 6.92
CA LEU A 267 -20.50 6.81 8.05
C LEU A 267 -20.94 5.72 9.04
N LYS A 268 -21.32 4.55 8.54
CA LYS A 268 -21.67 3.41 9.38
C LYS A 268 -20.51 3.02 10.30
N PHE A 269 -19.32 2.83 9.74
CA PHE A 269 -18.13 2.52 10.52
C PHE A 269 -17.79 3.62 11.54
N LEU A 270 -17.75 4.87 11.08
CA LEU A 270 -17.42 6.02 11.92
C LEU A 270 -18.42 6.27 13.04
N SER A 271 -19.69 5.87 12.86
CA SER A 271 -20.76 5.99 13.85
C SER A 271 -20.76 4.89 14.91
N GLU A 272 -20.18 3.73 14.60
CA GLU A 272 -20.06 2.58 15.50
C GLU A 272 -18.85 2.69 16.44
N ASP A 273 -17.87 3.55 16.12
CA ASP A 273 -16.63 3.72 16.90
C ASP A 273 -16.78 4.75 18.04
N PRO A 274 -16.29 4.46 19.27
CA PRO A 274 -16.33 5.42 20.37
C PRO A 274 -15.58 6.72 20.02
N GLU A 275 -16.09 7.88 20.44
CA GLU A 275 -15.46 9.18 20.18
C GLU A 275 -14.00 9.28 20.65
N THR A 276 -13.60 8.43 21.60
CA THR A 276 -12.26 8.39 22.19
C THR A 276 -11.22 7.69 21.32
N CYS A 277 -11.62 6.97 20.26
CA CYS A 277 -10.71 6.22 19.40
C CYS A 277 -11.21 6.27 17.94
N ARG A 278 -10.86 7.34 17.21
CA ARG A 278 -11.21 7.45 15.78
C ARG A 278 -10.34 6.51 14.96
N PRO A 279 -10.86 5.82 13.94
CA PRO A 279 -10.06 4.92 13.12
C PRO A 279 -9.13 5.72 12.21
N SER A 280 -8.07 5.08 11.74
CA SER A 280 -7.24 5.55 10.63
C SER A 280 -7.95 5.47 9.28
N TYR A 281 -7.45 6.20 8.28
CA TYR A 281 -8.03 6.18 6.94
C TYR A 281 -7.89 4.80 6.26
N ASN A 282 -6.81 4.03 6.46
CA ASN A 282 -6.76 2.66 5.91
C ASN A 282 -7.83 1.77 6.54
N LYS A 283 -8.04 1.81 7.87
CA LYS A 283 -9.15 1.08 8.51
C LYS A 283 -10.52 1.46 7.95
N VAL A 284 -10.75 2.75 7.70
CA VAL A 284 -11.99 3.22 7.06
C VAL A 284 -12.14 2.60 5.68
N ARG A 285 -11.11 2.68 4.82
CA ARG A 285 -11.11 2.07 3.48
C ARG A 285 -11.36 0.57 3.55
N ASP A 286 -10.66 -0.15 4.41
CA ASP A 286 -10.73 -1.62 4.50
C ASP A 286 -12.10 -2.07 4.98
N TYR A 287 -12.69 -1.36 5.94
CA TYR A 287 -14.07 -1.61 6.35
C TYR A 287 -15.04 -1.43 5.18
N ILE A 288 -14.90 -0.34 4.41
CA ILE A 288 -15.76 -0.06 3.26
C ILE A 288 -15.60 -1.16 2.22
N ALA A 289 -14.37 -1.46 1.79
CA ALA A 289 -14.07 -2.47 0.77
C ALA A 289 -14.63 -3.84 1.17
N ASN A 290 -14.40 -4.29 2.41
CA ASN A 290 -14.91 -5.56 2.90
C ASN A 290 -16.44 -5.63 2.90
N ASN A 291 -17.14 -4.53 3.19
CA ASN A 291 -18.59 -4.51 3.16
C ASN A 291 -19.14 -4.44 1.74
N ILE A 292 -18.47 -3.75 0.82
CA ILE A 292 -18.82 -3.76 -0.61
C ILE A 292 -18.66 -5.18 -1.16
N ASP A 293 -17.54 -5.85 -0.91
CA ASP A 293 -17.30 -7.22 -1.36
C ASP A 293 -18.37 -8.20 -0.85
N ARG A 294 -18.87 -7.99 0.38
CA ARG A 294 -19.89 -8.86 0.98
C ARG A 294 -21.31 -8.54 0.53
N ALA A 295 -21.68 -7.27 0.48
CA ALA A 295 -23.05 -6.81 0.21
C ALA A 295 -23.32 -6.57 -1.28
N HIS A 296 -22.26 -6.35 -2.06
CA HIS A 296 -22.33 -5.87 -3.43
C HIS A 296 -21.29 -6.56 -4.32
N ALA A 297 -20.99 -7.85 -4.10
CA ALA A 297 -19.98 -8.63 -4.82
C ALA A 297 -20.06 -8.59 -6.37
N ALA A 298 -21.23 -8.25 -6.93
CA ALA A 298 -21.45 -8.10 -8.37
C ALA A 298 -21.09 -6.70 -8.91
N LYS A 299 -20.76 -5.74 -8.04
CA LYS A 299 -20.52 -4.34 -8.37
C LYS A 299 -19.03 -4.02 -8.29
N LYS A 300 -18.55 -3.22 -9.23
CA LYS A 300 -17.15 -2.82 -9.38
C LYS A 300 -16.91 -1.46 -8.75
N GLN A 301 -16.91 -1.41 -7.42
CA GLN A 301 -16.58 -0.20 -6.67
C GLN A 301 -15.54 -0.55 -5.59
N SER A 302 -14.29 -0.16 -5.81
CA SER A 302 -13.17 -0.41 -4.91
C SER A 302 -12.63 0.92 -4.38
N PRO A 303 -12.89 1.30 -3.12
CA PRO A 303 -12.45 2.60 -2.61
C PRO A 303 -10.91 2.70 -2.67
N VAL A 304 -10.42 3.83 -3.21
CA VAL A 304 -8.99 4.11 -3.36
C VAL A 304 -8.59 5.18 -2.36
N LEU A 305 -7.42 5.01 -1.75
CA LEU A 305 -6.87 5.96 -0.77
C LEU A 305 -5.52 6.48 -1.27
N LEU A 306 -5.29 7.78 -1.25
CA LEU A 306 -4.07 8.41 -1.79
C LEU A 306 -3.51 9.45 -0.82
N GLY A 307 -2.22 9.78 -0.96
CA GLY A 307 -1.49 10.69 -0.09
C GLY A 307 -1.21 10.11 1.30
N ASP A 308 -1.32 10.94 2.33
CA ASP A 308 -1.07 10.59 3.73
C ASP A 308 -2.13 9.63 4.30
N THR A 309 -2.08 8.36 3.90
CA THR A 309 -3.10 7.34 4.19
C THR A 309 -3.11 6.85 5.64
N ASP A 310 -1.99 6.98 6.34
CA ASP A 310 -1.70 6.38 7.63
C ASP A 310 -2.08 7.28 8.82
N HIS A 311 -3.03 8.19 8.63
CA HIS A 311 -3.46 9.11 9.68
C HIS A 311 -4.84 8.75 10.25
N VAL A 312 -5.09 9.17 11.48
CA VAL A 312 -6.42 9.13 12.09
C VAL A 312 -7.40 9.97 11.28
N PHE A 313 -8.62 9.46 11.07
CA PHE A 313 -9.70 10.15 10.39
C PHE A 313 -10.02 11.50 11.09
N LEU A 314 -9.96 12.61 10.34
CA LEU A 314 -10.05 13.97 10.85
C LEU A 314 -9.02 14.27 11.96
N GLY A 315 -7.83 13.66 11.92
CA GLY A 315 -6.76 13.84 12.89
C GLY A 315 -5.44 14.23 12.24
N GLN A 316 -4.55 14.80 13.06
CA GLN A 316 -3.14 14.98 12.71
C GLN A 316 -2.27 13.81 13.19
N GLU A 317 -2.87 12.89 13.94
CA GLU A 317 -2.14 11.77 14.52
C GLU A 317 -1.84 10.75 13.42
N GLN A 318 -0.56 10.58 13.08
CA GLN A 318 -0.09 9.46 12.27
C GLN A 318 -0.16 8.17 13.10
N VAL A 319 -0.79 7.17 12.54
CA VAL A 319 -0.89 5.80 13.04
C VAL A 319 0.13 5.00 12.23
N VAL A 320 0.95 4.19 12.88
CA VAL A 320 1.75 3.21 12.15
C VAL A 320 0.82 2.10 11.72
N GLU A 321 0.23 2.28 10.55
CA GLU A 321 -0.44 1.20 9.86
C GLU A 321 0.59 0.42 9.06
N LYS A 322 1.44 -0.34 9.76
CA LYS A 322 2.14 -1.48 9.17
C LYS A 322 1.63 -2.82 9.70
N PRO A 323 0.29 -3.09 9.77
CA PRO A 323 -0.19 -4.45 9.81
C PRO A 323 0.42 -5.18 8.63
N VAL A 324 1.26 -6.15 8.91
CA VAL A 324 1.77 -7.05 7.89
C VAL A 324 0.82 -8.24 7.72
N GLY A 325 0.00 -8.51 8.73
CA GLY A 325 -1.07 -9.52 8.67
C GLY A 325 -2.03 -9.47 9.86
N HIS A 326 -2.80 -10.54 10.00
CA HIS A 326 -3.78 -10.79 11.05
C HIS A 326 -3.68 -12.21 11.60
N ILE A 327 -4.15 -12.37 12.84
CA ILE A 327 -4.48 -13.67 13.40
C ILE A 327 -5.75 -14.17 12.73
N ARG A 328 -5.64 -15.30 12.04
CA ARG A 328 -6.72 -15.96 11.31
C ARG A 328 -7.50 -16.93 12.17
N ASP A 329 -6.79 -17.71 12.98
CA ASP A 329 -7.37 -18.69 13.88
C ASP A 329 -6.54 -18.81 15.17
N ARG A 330 -7.18 -19.25 16.25
CA ARG A 330 -6.53 -19.59 17.51
C ARG A 330 -6.99 -20.96 17.98
N ARG A 331 -6.03 -21.84 18.23
CA ARG A 331 -6.35 -23.18 18.75
C ARG A 331 -6.91 -23.07 20.16
N LEU A 332 -8.05 -23.72 20.39
CA LEU A 332 -8.75 -23.70 21.68
C LEU A 332 -7.84 -24.17 22.84
N ASN A 333 -7.84 -23.39 23.92
CA ASN A 333 -7.06 -23.64 25.15
C ASN A 333 -5.55 -23.72 24.92
N THR A 334 -5.03 -23.15 23.84
CA THR A 334 -3.58 -22.98 23.64
C THR A 334 -3.25 -21.56 23.21
N ASP A 335 -1.96 -21.24 23.30
CA ASP A 335 -1.39 -19.98 22.80
C ASP A 335 -0.92 -20.11 21.35
N THR A 336 -1.37 -21.13 20.64
CA THR A 336 -1.04 -21.33 19.24
C THR A 336 -2.04 -20.60 18.36
N VAL A 337 -1.52 -19.74 17.48
CA VAL A 337 -2.28 -18.95 16.52
C VAL A 337 -1.82 -19.25 15.09
N GLU A 338 -2.73 -19.13 14.13
CA GLU A 338 -2.42 -19.12 12.70
C GLU A 338 -2.43 -17.68 12.20
N LEU A 339 -1.35 -17.25 11.56
CA LEU A 339 -1.24 -15.94 10.93
C LEU A 339 -1.59 -16.05 9.44
N ASP A 340 -2.17 -14.99 8.87
CA ASP A 340 -2.48 -14.90 7.44
C ASP A 340 -1.31 -14.44 6.55
N ILE A 341 -0.09 -14.53 7.09
CA ILE A 341 1.20 -14.29 6.43
C ILE A 341 2.07 -15.56 6.46
N GLY A 342 3.01 -15.68 5.53
CA GLY A 342 3.73 -16.92 5.25
C GLY A 342 4.97 -16.69 4.37
N TRP A 343 5.61 -17.76 3.92
CA TRP A 343 6.92 -17.69 3.28
C TRP A 343 6.96 -16.85 1.99
N ALA A 344 5.83 -16.71 1.28
CA ALA A 344 5.78 -15.83 0.10
C ALA A 344 5.90 -14.36 0.47
N HIS A 345 5.46 -13.97 1.67
CA HIS A 345 5.68 -12.64 2.23
C HIS A 345 7.06 -12.51 2.91
N GLY A 346 7.94 -13.50 2.74
CA GLY A 346 9.23 -13.56 3.41
C GLY A 346 9.16 -14.02 4.87
N VAL A 347 8.04 -14.52 5.38
CA VAL A 347 7.98 -15.02 6.77
C VAL A 347 8.83 -16.29 6.93
N ALA A 348 9.68 -16.32 7.96
CA ALA A 348 10.48 -17.48 8.33
C ALA A 348 10.29 -17.89 9.79
N LYS A 349 10.68 -19.12 10.11
CA LYS A 349 10.61 -19.66 11.48
C LYS A 349 11.57 -18.90 12.39
N GLY A 350 11.05 -18.37 13.49
CA GLY A 350 11.80 -17.52 14.42
C GLY A 350 11.40 -16.06 14.36
N ALA A 351 10.72 -15.62 13.30
CA ALA A 351 10.20 -14.26 13.19
C ALA A 351 9.23 -13.93 14.35
N ILE A 352 9.27 -12.69 14.82
CA ILE A 352 8.48 -12.20 15.95
C ILE A 352 7.62 -11.05 15.48
N TYR A 353 6.34 -11.11 15.84
CA TYR A 353 5.37 -10.06 15.55
C TYR A 353 4.74 -9.54 16.83
N ASP A 354 4.61 -8.23 16.95
CA ASP A 354 3.77 -7.61 17.97
C ASP A 354 2.29 -7.80 17.61
N VAL A 355 1.48 -8.20 18.59
CA VAL A 355 0.05 -8.47 18.42
C VAL A 355 -0.76 -7.33 19.01
N PHE A 356 -1.64 -6.74 18.20
CA PHE A 356 -2.57 -5.69 18.62
C PHE A 356 -4.02 -6.14 18.43
N LEU A 357 -4.90 -5.71 19.33
CA LEU A 357 -6.32 -6.03 19.19
C LEU A 357 -6.91 -5.21 18.04
N GLU A 358 -7.87 -5.77 17.30
CA GLU A 358 -8.50 -5.17 16.11
C GLU A 358 -8.93 -3.69 16.27
N LYS A 359 -9.34 -3.30 17.48
CA LYS A 359 -9.83 -1.94 17.79
C LYS A 359 -8.73 -0.95 18.16
N GLU A 360 -7.50 -1.39 18.37
CA GLU A 360 -6.40 -0.53 18.81
C GLU A 360 -5.82 0.24 17.62
N ASN A 361 -5.58 1.55 17.80
CA ASN A 361 -4.81 2.33 16.85
C ASN A 361 -3.33 2.22 17.21
N ILE A 362 -2.56 1.62 16.31
CA ILE A 362 -1.13 1.37 16.50
C ILE A 362 -0.36 2.67 16.22
N ARG A 363 0.15 3.33 17.24
CA ARG A 363 0.99 4.53 17.10
C ARG A 363 2.47 4.15 17.05
N ARG A 364 3.33 5.08 16.62
CA ARG A 364 4.80 4.86 16.59
C ARG A 364 5.40 4.44 17.93
N ASP A 365 4.79 4.87 19.03
CA ASP A 365 5.18 4.58 20.41
C ASP A 365 4.37 3.45 21.05
N SER A 366 3.53 2.74 20.28
CA SER A 366 2.74 1.64 20.82
C SER A 366 3.61 0.43 21.11
N VAL A 367 3.66 0.04 22.38
CA VAL A 367 4.34 -1.18 22.81
C VAL A 367 3.30 -2.28 22.96
N SER A 368 3.44 -3.36 22.19
CA SER A 368 2.60 -4.53 22.42
C SER A 368 3.09 -5.32 23.64
N LYS A 369 2.11 -5.79 24.42
CA LYS A 369 2.32 -6.69 25.56
C LYS A 369 2.37 -8.16 25.15
N ILE A 370 1.98 -8.45 23.90
CA ILE A 370 1.78 -9.80 23.41
C ILE A 370 2.53 -9.91 22.08
N ARG A 371 3.44 -10.87 22.00
CA ARG A 371 4.17 -11.18 20.78
C ARG A 371 3.72 -12.52 20.23
N ALA A 372 3.86 -12.72 18.93
CA ALA A 372 3.65 -13.99 18.26
C ALA A 372 4.97 -14.42 17.62
N GLN A 373 5.59 -15.48 18.15
CA GLN A 373 6.80 -16.05 17.56
C GLN A 373 6.44 -17.16 16.58
N VAL A 374 6.85 -17.04 15.33
CA VAL A 374 6.59 -18.01 14.27
C VAL A 374 7.37 -19.30 14.54
N THR A 375 6.65 -20.41 14.64
CA THR A 375 7.20 -21.74 14.90
C THR A 375 7.22 -22.65 13.68
N GLU A 376 6.35 -22.39 12.71
CA GLU A 376 6.17 -23.22 11.51
C GLU A 376 5.70 -22.35 10.34
N VAL A 377 6.31 -22.53 9.17
CA VAL A 377 5.88 -21.91 7.92
C VAL A 377 5.70 -23.03 6.89
N PRO A 378 4.45 -23.47 6.62
CA PRO A 378 4.21 -24.60 5.74
C PRO A 378 4.55 -24.31 4.28
N ASP A 379 5.36 -25.15 3.64
CA ASP A 379 5.71 -25.00 2.21
C ASP A 379 4.47 -25.03 1.31
N ASN A 380 3.46 -25.84 1.66
CA ASN A 380 2.23 -26.00 0.89
C ASN A 380 1.24 -24.83 1.04
N ASN A 381 1.52 -23.85 1.90
CA ASN A 381 0.66 -22.70 2.11
C ASN A 381 1.48 -21.39 2.14
N PRO A 382 1.72 -20.76 0.98
CA PRO A 382 2.61 -19.59 0.83
C PRO A 382 2.23 -18.39 1.69
N PHE A 383 0.96 -18.31 2.08
CA PHE A 383 0.39 -17.18 2.78
C PHE A 383 0.02 -17.52 4.23
N ARG A 384 0.52 -18.62 4.81
CA ARG A 384 0.21 -18.98 6.20
C ARG A 384 1.44 -19.35 7.00
N SER A 385 1.35 -19.11 8.30
CA SER A 385 2.33 -19.52 9.29
C SER A 385 1.64 -19.80 10.62
N LYS A 386 2.28 -20.60 11.47
CA LYS A 386 1.83 -20.85 12.85
C LYS A 386 2.79 -20.20 13.82
N ALA A 387 2.24 -19.50 14.79
CA ALA A 387 2.98 -18.83 15.84
C ALA A 387 2.47 -19.22 17.23
N VAL A 388 3.33 -18.99 18.24
CA VAL A 388 2.99 -19.13 19.65
C VAL A 388 3.02 -17.75 20.29
N LEU A 389 1.97 -17.42 21.04
CA LEU A 389 1.88 -16.17 21.79
C LEU A 389 2.87 -16.18 22.96
N GLN A 390 3.61 -15.09 23.11
CA GLN A 390 4.55 -14.81 24.18
C GLN A 390 4.08 -13.56 24.92
N TYR A 391 3.96 -13.65 26.24
CA TYR A 391 3.47 -12.57 27.09
C TYR A 391 3.93 -12.79 28.54
N ALA A 392 4.05 -11.71 29.30
CA ALA A 392 4.35 -11.80 30.73
C ALA A 392 3.11 -12.34 31.50
N PRO A 393 3.29 -13.05 32.64
CA PRO A 393 2.17 -13.62 33.39
C PRO A 393 1.05 -12.62 33.74
N GLU A 394 1.41 -11.38 34.02
CA GLU A 394 0.50 -10.26 34.30
C GLU A 394 -0.40 -9.88 33.10
N ASP A 395 0.04 -10.15 31.87
CA ASP A 395 -0.67 -9.84 30.63
C ASP A 395 -1.52 -11.02 30.12
N SER A 396 -1.64 -12.11 30.88
CA SER A 396 -2.47 -13.27 30.53
C SER A 396 -3.93 -12.91 30.20
N THR A 397 -4.48 -11.89 30.87
CA THR A 397 -5.84 -11.39 30.58
C THR A 397 -5.96 -10.65 29.25
N ALA A 398 -4.90 -9.97 28.81
CA ALA A 398 -4.82 -9.36 27.48
C ALA A 398 -4.60 -10.44 26.41
N ALA A 399 -3.71 -11.40 26.67
CA ALA A 399 -3.49 -12.55 25.79
C ALA A 399 -4.76 -13.37 25.57
N ALA A 400 -5.64 -13.51 26.58
CA ALA A 400 -6.94 -14.17 26.45
C ALA A 400 -7.92 -13.44 25.51
N GLN A 401 -7.73 -12.13 25.26
CA GLN A 401 -8.57 -11.34 24.35
C GLN A 401 -8.14 -11.44 22.88
N VAL A 402 -6.95 -12.00 22.62
CA VAL A 402 -6.46 -12.25 21.27
C VAL A 402 -7.38 -13.25 20.57
N LYS A 403 -7.94 -12.80 19.45
CA LYS A 403 -8.95 -13.52 18.66
C LYS A 403 -8.71 -13.32 17.15
N PRO A 404 -9.35 -14.11 16.28
CA PRO A 404 -9.34 -13.85 14.85
C PRO A 404 -9.67 -12.38 14.52
N GLY A 405 -8.89 -11.77 13.62
CA GLY A 405 -8.94 -10.35 13.28
C GLY A 405 -7.99 -9.45 14.07
N SER A 406 -7.31 -9.97 15.10
CA SER A 406 -6.22 -9.23 15.76
C SER A 406 -5.08 -8.99 14.77
N VAL A 407 -4.47 -7.82 14.82
CA VAL A 407 -3.44 -7.36 13.89
C VAL A 407 -2.06 -7.79 14.36
N VAL A 408 -1.17 -8.12 13.41
CA VAL A 408 0.25 -8.35 13.69
C VAL A 408 1.15 -7.37 12.95
N VAL A 409 2.20 -6.89 13.64
CA VAL A 409 3.22 -5.98 13.12
C VAL A 409 4.58 -6.63 13.27
N LEU A 410 5.41 -6.63 12.23
CA LEU A 410 6.73 -7.23 12.27
C LEU A 410 7.63 -6.50 13.28
N GLN A 411 8.13 -7.23 14.28
CA GLN A 411 9.09 -6.72 15.26
C GLN A 411 10.51 -7.16 14.90
N THR A 412 10.68 -8.45 14.60
CA THR A 412 11.98 -9.04 14.26
C THR A 412 11.79 -10.03 13.12
N TRP A 413 12.45 -9.78 11.99
CA TRP A 413 12.46 -10.74 10.89
C TRP A 413 13.35 -11.93 11.22
N SER A 414 13.12 -13.01 10.48
CA SER A 414 13.98 -14.18 10.44
C SER A 414 14.31 -14.46 8.98
N LEU A 415 15.48 -15.04 8.73
CA LEU A 415 15.89 -15.46 7.41
C LEU A 415 15.38 -16.88 7.14
N ARG A 416 14.85 -17.11 5.93
CA ARG A 416 14.46 -18.45 5.45
C ARG A 416 15.68 -19.23 4.95
N LEU A 417 16.65 -18.52 4.39
CA LEU A 417 17.95 -19.07 4.01
C LEU A 417 18.96 -18.67 5.07
N ASP A 418 19.56 -19.66 5.72
CA ASP A 418 20.66 -19.42 6.65
C ASP A 418 21.79 -18.70 5.92
N THR A 419 22.22 -17.58 6.48
CA THR A 419 23.25 -16.71 5.91
C THR A 419 24.46 -16.71 6.83
N PHE A 420 25.64 -16.97 6.28
CA PHE A 420 26.87 -17.06 7.06
C PHE A 420 27.81 -15.87 6.81
N VAL A 421 28.42 -15.34 7.88
CA VAL A 421 29.31 -14.17 7.82
C VAL A 421 30.70 -14.53 8.34
N ASP A 422 31.72 -14.34 7.48
CA ASP A 422 33.12 -14.45 7.84
C ASP A 422 33.63 -13.18 8.52
N ILE A 423 33.94 -13.29 9.81
CA ILE A 423 34.57 -12.24 10.61
C ILE A 423 35.99 -12.61 11.07
N SER A 424 36.62 -13.62 10.46
CA SER A 424 37.97 -14.09 10.82
C SER A 424 39.02 -12.97 10.83
N SER A 425 38.92 -12.03 9.89
CA SER A 425 39.76 -10.83 9.83
C SER A 425 39.54 -9.88 11.01
N LEU A 426 38.29 -9.73 11.47
CA LEU A 426 37.97 -8.89 12.62
C LEU A 426 38.51 -9.49 13.92
N ARG A 427 38.42 -10.82 14.11
CA ARG A 427 38.97 -11.50 15.30
C ARG A 427 40.48 -11.31 15.47
N GLN A 428 41.20 -10.99 14.39
CA GLN A 428 42.64 -10.67 14.45
C GLN A 428 42.93 -9.22 14.85
N ARG A 429 41.98 -8.30 14.63
CA ARG A 429 42.17 -6.84 14.84
C ARG A 429 41.46 -6.29 16.06
N LEU A 430 40.34 -6.90 16.47
CA LEU A 430 39.49 -6.44 17.57
C LEU A 430 39.77 -7.18 18.87
N SER A 431 39.42 -6.55 19.99
CA SER A 431 39.46 -7.20 21.31
C SER A 431 38.37 -8.26 21.44
N ARG A 432 38.56 -9.17 22.41
CA ARG A 432 37.59 -10.23 22.68
C ARG A 432 36.21 -9.68 23.06
N ASP A 433 36.15 -8.66 23.91
CA ASP A 433 34.89 -8.05 24.35
C ASP A 433 34.13 -7.40 23.18
N GLN A 434 34.85 -6.79 22.22
CA GLN A 434 34.24 -6.23 21.01
C GLN A 434 33.64 -7.32 20.10
N ILE A 435 34.32 -8.45 19.97
CA ILE A 435 33.81 -9.59 19.20
C ILE A 435 32.59 -10.22 19.89
N GLU A 436 32.66 -10.44 21.21
CA GLU A 436 31.53 -10.96 22.00
C GLU A 436 30.31 -10.03 21.92
N GLY A 437 30.53 -8.70 21.89
CA GLY A 437 29.49 -7.71 21.64
C GLY A 437 28.82 -7.88 20.27
N LEU A 438 29.61 -7.95 19.19
CA LEU A 438 29.10 -8.18 17.84
C LEU A 438 28.36 -9.53 17.70
N GLU A 439 28.92 -10.60 18.28
CA GLU A 439 28.29 -11.93 18.32
C GLU A 439 26.91 -11.88 19.00
N SER A 440 26.77 -11.11 20.08
CA SER A 440 25.50 -10.91 20.77
C SER A 440 24.48 -10.13 19.93
N GLN A 441 24.92 -9.20 19.08
CA GLN A 441 24.04 -8.46 18.18
C GLN A 441 23.58 -9.33 17.00
N ILE A 442 24.48 -10.10 16.39
CA ILE A 442 24.17 -10.98 15.25
C ILE A 442 23.15 -12.05 15.63
N LYS A 443 23.28 -12.65 16.84
CA LYS A 443 22.34 -13.65 17.37
C LYS A 443 20.89 -13.17 17.52
N GLN A 444 20.65 -11.85 17.49
CA GLN A 444 19.29 -11.30 17.53
C GLN A 444 18.55 -11.46 16.20
N THR A 445 19.23 -11.80 15.10
CA THR A 445 18.62 -12.07 13.79
C THR A 445 18.61 -13.57 13.52
N PRO A 446 17.49 -14.28 13.72
CA PRO A 446 17.43 -15.72 13.47
C PRO A 446 17.73 -16.04 11.99
N GLY A 447 18.62 -17.01 11.77
CA GLY A 447 19.10 -17.40 10.45
C GLY A 447 20.35 -16.63 9.98
N LEU A 448 20.84 -15.65 10.73
CA LEU A 448 22.14 -15.01 10.50
C LEU A 448 23.19 -15.61 11.44
N PHE A 449 24.23 -16.21 10.86
CA PHE A 449 25.25 -16.94 11.58
C PHE A 449 26.64 -16.44 11.25
N LEU A 450 27.59 -16.69 12.15
CA LEU A 450 29.00 -16.43 11.93
C LEU A 450 29.73 -17.67 11.41
N ASP A 451 30.92 -17.46 10.85
CA ASP A 451 31.82 -18.51 10.36
C ASP A 451 32.17 -19.59 11.40
N SER A 452 32.09 -19.24 12.69
CA SER A 452 32.39 -20.13 13.83
C SER A 452 31.18 -20.89 14.37
N ASP A 453 29.97 -20.59 13.88
CA ASP A 453 28.75 -21.24 14.38
C ASP A 453 28.65 -22.68 13.88
N VAL A 454 28.11 -23.55 14.74
CA VAL A 454 28.09 -25.02 14.54
C VAL A 454 27.20 -25.42 13.36
N GLU A 455 26.25 -24.56 13.03
CA GLU A 455 25.28 -24.68 11.96
C GLU A 455 25.92 -24.60 10.56
N ARG A 456 27.15 -24.09 10.43
CA ARG A 456 27.83 -23.96 9.13
C ARG A 456 28.40 -25.29 8.63
N PRO A 457 28.05 -25.75 7.41
CA PRO A 457 28.72 -26.89 6.79
C PRO A 457 30.19 -26.57 6.49
N GLU A 458 31.12 -27.50 6.76
CA GLU A 458 32.57 -27.28 6.59
C GLU A 458 32.97 -26.91 5.14
N ASP A 459 32.22 -27.38 4.14
CA ASP A 459 32.47 -27.14 2.71
C ASP A 459 31.74 -25.89 2.16
N LEU A 460 30.99 -25.16 2.99
CA LEU A 460 30.21 -23.99 2.57
C LEU A 460 30.96 -22.69 2.84
N GLU A 461 31.23 -21.93 1.78
CA GLU A 461 31.76 -20.56 1.89
C GLU A 461 30.74 -19.64 2.55
N CYS A 462 31.22 -18.65 3.30
CA CYS A 462 30.35 -17.66 3.91
C CYS A 462 29.75 -16.75 2.84
N ASP A 463 28.48 -16.38 2.99
CA ASP A 463 27.78 -15.44 2.12
C ASP A 463 28.45 -14.07 2.11
N PHE A 464 28.84 -13.60 3.29
CA PHE A 464 29.46 -12.30 3.49
C PHE A 464 30.82 -12.45 4.13
N GLN A 465 31.72 -11.51 3.82
CA GLN A 465 32.97 -11.31 4.54
C GLN A 465 33.03 -9.87 5.05
N VAL A 466 33.46 -9.71 6.29
CA VAL A 466 33.66 -8.39 6.90
C VAL A 466 35.13 -8.18 7.24
N ALA A 467 35.69 -7.07 6.75
CA ALA A 467 37.06 -6.67 7.03
C ALA A 467 37.13 -5.20 7.47
N LEU A 468 38.23 -4.81 8.11
CA LEU A 468 38.55 -3.42 8.38
C LEU A 468 39.58 -2.91 7.38
N ASN A 469 39.28 -1.81 6.71
CA ASN A 469 40.19 -1.18 5.78
C ASN A 469 41.28 -0.35 6.47
N GLN A 470 42.01 0.45 5.69
CA GLN A 470 43.10 1.28 6.19
C GLN A 470 42.63 2.44 7.07
N ASP A 471 41.39 2.89 6.88
CA ASP A 471 40.76 4.01 7.60
C ASP A 471 39.92 3.54 8.80
N GLU A 472 40.07 2.27 9.20
CA GLU A 472 39.27 1.63 10.26
C GLU A 472 37.76 1.64 10.00
N CYS A 473 37.37 1.61 8.72
CA CYS A 473 35.99 1.39 8.30
C CYS A 473 35.76 -0.09 7.96
N PHE A 474 34.58 -0.60 8.30
CA PHE A 474 34.11 -1.92 7.94
C PHE A 474 33.76 -1.97 6.45
N GLU A 475 34.32 -2.94 5.75
CA GLU A 475 33.98 -3.30 4.38
C GLU A 475 33.26 -4.65 4.39
N VAL A 476 32.04 -4.65 3.86
CA VAL A 476 31.23 -5.86 3.68
C VAL A 476 31.32 -6.28 2.22
N CYS A 477 31.79 -7.50 1.99
CA CYS A 477 31.90 -8.10 0.68
C CYS A 477 30.94 -9.29 0.57
N LEU A 478 30.39 -9.50 -0.63
CA LEU A 478 29.50 -10.61 -0.95
C LEU A 478 30.26 -11.70 -1.71
N PHE A 479 30.02 -12.97 -1.37
CA PHE A 479 30.57 -14.10 -2.10
C PHE A 479 29.75 -14.41 -3.35
N GLU A 480 30.32 -14.13 -4.53
CA GLU A 480 29.70 -14.43 -5.82
C GLU A 480 30.74 -14.92 -6.84
N ASN A 481 30.36 -15.88 -7.68
CA ASN A 481 31.21 -16.42 -8.75
C ASN A 481 32.60 -16.89 -8.26
N GLY A 482 32.66 -17.45 -7.04
CA GLY A 482 33.89 -18.01 -6.45
C GLY A 482 34.83 -16.97 -5.84
N LYS A 483 34.40 -15.72 -5.64
CA LYS A 483 35.22 -14.67 -4.99
C LYS A 483 34.34 -13.71 -4.17
N TYR A 484 34.95 -13.03 -3.22
CA TYR A 484 34.31 -11.93 -2.50
C TYR A 484 34.41 -10.64 -3.34
N ILE A 485 33.29 -9.96 -3.56
CA ILE A 485 33.17 -8.69 -4.29
C ILE A 485 32.61 -7.60 -3.39
N SER A 486 33.03 -6.35 -3.62
CA SER A 486 32.48 -5.19 -2.92
C SER A 486 31.02 -5.01 -3.30
N ILE A 487 30.20 -4.67 -2.32
CA ILE A 487 28.77 -4.43 -2.48
C ILE A 487 28.58 -2.92 -2.75
N PRO A 488 28.10 -2.51 -3.94
CA PRO A 488 27.89 -1.10 -4.25
C PRO A 488 26.91 -0.42 -3.30
N ARG A 489 27.11 0.88 -3.05
CA ARG A 489 26.15 1.73 -2.31
C ARG A 489 25.82 1.24 -0.90
N VAL A 490 26.73 0.45 -0.33
CA VAL A 490 26.71 0.11 1.08
C VAL A 490 27.53 1.12 1.83
N THR A 491 26.90 1.76 2.81
CA THR A 491 27.52 2.79 3.63
C THR A 491 28.70 2.25 4.44
N PRO A 492 29.90 2.86 4.32
CA PRO A 492 31.04 2.50 5.16
C PRO A 492 30.74 2.83 6.63
N LEU A 493 30.88 1.85 7.52
CA LEU A 493 30.72 2.02 8.96
C LEU A 493 32.09 2.19 9.62
N SER A 494 32.29 3.19 10.48
CA SER A 494 33.57 3.36 11.19
C SER A 494 33.59 2.56 12.49
N LEU A 495 34.73 1.95 12.84
CA LEU A 495 34.95 1.37 14.16
C LEU A 495 34.84 2.42 15.29
N GLY A 496 35.06 3.70 14.98
CA GLY A 496 34.91 4.81 15.92
C GLY A 496 33.47 5.23 16.21
N ASP A 497 32.49 4.72 15.45
CA ASP A 497 31.08 5.07 15.64
C ASP A 497 30.52 4.49 16.94
N SER A 498 29.70 5.27 17.64
CA SER A 498 28.94 4.77 18.79
C SER A 498 27.97 3.67 18.35
N GLY A 499 28.04 2.50 18.98
CA GLY A 499 27.19 1.35 18.64
C GLY A 499 27.50 0.74 17.27
N TRP A 500 28.76 0.80 16.81
CA TRP A 500 29.18 0.23 15.53
C TRP A 500 28.80 -1.26 15.38
N ASP A 501 28.78 -2.02 16.47
CA ASP A 501 28.43 -3.43 16.54
C ASP A 501 26.95 -3.67 16.22
N ILE A 502 26.07 -2.84 16.80
CA ILE A 502 24.63 -2.82 16.50
C ILE A 502 24.41 -2.44 15.02
N LYS A 503 25.08 -1.39 14.55
CA LYS A 503 24.96 -0.92 13.16
C LYS A 503 25.43 -1.96 12.15
N LEU A 504 26.55 -2.62 12.43
CA LEU A 504 27.11 -3.65 11.55
C LEU A 504 26.22 -4.90 11.52
N ALA A 505 25.72 -5.35 12.68
CA ALA A 505 24.77 -6.47 12.73
C ALA A 505 23.47 -6.14 11.98
N TYR A 506 22.95 -4.92 12.13
CA TYR A 506 21.79 -4.45 11.36
C TYR A 506 22.07 -4.46 9.86
N LEU A 507 23.20 -3.89 9.42
CA LEU A 507 23.58 -3.87 8.00
C LEU A 507 23.64 -5.27 7.40
N LEU A 508 24.30 -6.22 8.09
CA LEU A 508 24.39 -7.61 7.65
C LEU A 508 23.01 -8.29 7.59
N GLY A 509 22.19 -8.10 8.62
CA GLY A 509 20.82 -8.61 8.66
C GLY A 509 19.95 -8.03 7.55
N HIS A 510 20.10 -6.74 7.25
CA HIS A 510 19.39 -6.02 6.19
C HIS A 510 19.75 -6.56 4.81
N LEU A 511 21.04 -6.67 4.50
CA LEU A 511 21.53 -7.22 3.23
C LEU A 511 21.12 -8.69 3.06
N ALA A 512 21.20 -9.49 4.13
CA ALA A 512 20.75 -10.88 4.12
C ALA A 512 19.24 -10.97 3.86
N ARG A 513 18.44 -10.11 4.51
CA ARG A 513 16.99 -10.05 4.34
C ARG A 513 16.59 -9.64 2.93
N PHE A 514 17.24 -8.61 2.37
CA PHE A 514 17.04 -8.18 0.98
C PHE A 514 17.30 -9.34 0.01
N ARG A 515 18.44 -10.05 0.17
CA ARG A 515 18.78 -11.21 -0.67
C ARG A 515 17.78 -12.36 -0.50
N ASP A 516 17.36 -12.68 0.72
CA ASP A 516 16.38 -13.74 0.96
C ASP A 516 15.04 -13.44 0.29
N ILE A 517 14.54 -12.19 0.39
CA ILE A 517 13.30 -11.76 -0.29
C ILE A 517 13.48 -11.78 -1.82
N LYS A 518 14.59 -11.25 -2.34
CA LYS A 518 14.88 -11.25 -3.79
C LYS A 518 14.91 -12.68 -4.34
N SER A 519 15.38 -13.64 -3.54
CA SER A 519 15.47 -15.07 -3.85
C SER A 519 14.18 -15.89 -3.70
N ILE A 520 13.05 -15.28 -3.30
CA ILE A 520 11.77 -15.98 -3.21
C ILE A 520 11.44 -16.56 -4.58
N ASP A 521 11.28 -17.89 -4.67
CA ASP A 521 11.01 -18.60 -5.92
C ASP A 521 9.52 -18.93 -6.04
N GLY A 522 8.84 -18.32 -7.01
CA GLY A 522 7.43 -18.58 -7.32
C GLY A 522 7.16 -20.02 -7.81
N ASN A 523 8.20 -20.77 -8.20
CA ASN A 523 8.09 -22.14 -8.69
C ASN A 523 7.96 -23.20 -7.58
N LYS A 524 8.10 -22.82 -6.30
CA LYS A 524 7.83 -23.72 -5.17
C LYS A 524 6.34 -24.06 -4.98
N THR A 525 5.47 -23.56 -5.84
CA THR A 525 4.03 -23.79 -5.77
C THR A 525 3.59 -25.02 -6.56
N ASP A 526 2.57 -25.73 -6.04
CA ASP A 526 1.91 -26.84 -6.74
C ASP A 526 1.24 -26.42 -8.08
N THR A 527 1.07 -25.12 -8.31
CA THR A 527 0.44 -24.53 -9.49
C THR A 527 1.12 -23.20 -9.81
N PRO A 528 2.26 -23.23 -10.54
CA PRO A 528 2.97 -22.01 -10.90
C PRO A 528 2.13 -21.15 -11.84
N LEU A 529 2.38 -19.85 -11.76
CA LEU A 529 1.78 -18.86 -12.63
C LEU A 529 2.25 -19.10 -14.08
N ASN A 530 1.33 -19.08 -15.05
CA ASN A 530 1.68 -19.16 -16.46
C ASN A 530 2.02 -17.75 -16.98
N PRO A 531 3.30 -17.42 -17.26
CA PRO A 531 3.69 -16.07 -17.66
C PRO A 531 3.00 -15.61 -18.95
N GLU A 532 2.65 -16.53 -19.86
CA GLU A 532 1.94 -16.25 -21.11
C GLU A 532 0.55 -15.60 -20.92
N TRP A 533 -0.01 -15.67 -19.71
CA TRP A 533 -1.30 -15.04 -19.38
C TRP A 533 -1.20 -13.54 -19.13
N PHE A 534 0.01 -13.01 -18.97
CA PHE A 534 0.23 -11.65 -18.56
C PHE A 534 1.19 -10.97 -19.53
N SER A 535 1.01 -9.67 -19.70
CA SER A 535 2.00 -8.82 -20.34
C SER A 535 2.40 -7.76 -19.34
N PHE A 536 3.70 -7.69 -19.06
CA PHE A 536 4.33 -6.64 -18.28
C PHE A 536 5.39 -5.99 -19.16
N SER A 537 5.19 -4.71 -19.48
CA SER A 537 6.04 -3.95 -20.39
C SER A 537 6.32 -2.57 -19.82
N VAL A 538 7.37 -1.95 -20.32
CA VAL A 538 7.73 -0.56 -20.00
C VAL A 538 8.18 0.14 -21.28
N GLU A 539 7.84 1.42 -21.37
CA GLU A 539 8.17 2.31 -22.48
C GLU A 539 8.44 3.72 -21.95
N PRO A 540 9.20 4.57 -22.67
CA PRO A 540 9.36 5.96 -22.26
C PRO A 540 8.01 6.70 -22.30
N SER A 541 7.77 7.58 -21.34
CA SER A 541 6.59 8.46 -21.30
C SER A 541 6.80 9.68 -22.19
N ASP A 542 5.71 10.19 -22.78
CA ASP A 542 5.70 11.40 -23.63
C ASP A 542 5.69 12.70 -22.78
N GLU A 543 5.57 12.61 -21.45
CA GLU A 543 5.59 13.74 -20.51
C GLU A 543 7.02 14.23 -20.25
N GLY A 544 7.58 15.06 -21.15
CA GLY A 544 8.81 15.81 -20.90
C GLY A 544 9.69 16.02 -22.13
N TYR A 545 9.93 17.30 -22.47
CA TYR A 545 10.85 17.84 -23.48
C TYR A 545 11.63 16.85 -24.39
N GLY A 546 11.18 16.77 -25.66
CA GLY A 546 12.06 16.60 -26.83
C GLY A 546 12.22 15.19 -27.37
N ASP A 547 12.22 15.09 -28.70
CA ASP A 547 12.51 13.89 -29.51
C ASP A 547 13.93 13.31 -29.23
N ASP A 548 14.20 12.71 -28.08
CA ASP A 548 15.51 12.11 -27.78
C ASP A 548 15.47 10.58 -27.88
N ILE A 549 15.41 10.12 -29.13
CA ILE A 549 15.59 8.73 -29.55
C ILE A 549 17.03 8.29 -29.19
N GLY A 550 17.23 7.80 -27.97
CA GLY A 550 18.53 7.34 -27.46
C GLY A 550 18.61 7.13 -25.94
N LEU A 551 17.63 7.64 -25.18
CA LEU A 551 17.63 7.61 -23.71
C LEU A 551 16.99 6.34 -23.10
N PHE A 552 16.32 5.51 -23.90
CA PHE A 552 15.77 4.22 -23.48
C PHE A 552 16.06 3.14 -24.52
N VAL A 553 16.76 2.06 -24.13
CA VAL A 553 17.17 0.97 -25.03
C VAL A 553 17.07 -0.38 -24.33
N GLN A 554 16.90 -1.44 -25.10
CA GLN A 554 17.08 -2.80 -24.59
C GLN A 554 18.55 -3.03 -24.23
N ASP A 555 18.82 -3.72 -23.13
CA ASP A 555 20.20 -3.97 -22.74
C ASP A 555 20.88 -4.87 -23.79
N PRO A 556 22.05 -4.45 -24.33
CA PRO A 556 22.75 -5.21 -25.36
C PRO A 556 23.33 -6.53 -24.86
N GLU A 557 23.55 -6.68 -23.55
CA GLU A 557 24.10 -7.88 -22.91
C GLU A 557 23.00 -8.78 -22.33
N ASP A 558 21.85 -8.22 -21.92
CA ASP A 558 20.69 -8.97 -21.42
C ASP A 558 19.38 -8.55 -22.12
N PRO A 559 18.83 -9.37 -23.04
CA PRO A 559 17.58 -9.05 -23.72
C PRO A 559 16.36 -8.98 -22.79
N THR A 560 16.47 -9.38 -21.52
CA THR A 560 15.40 -9.25 -20.51
C THR A 560 15.55 -8.01 -19.64
N ALA A 561 16.67 -7.29 -19.75
CA ALA A 561 16.92 -6.03 -19.07
C ALA A 561 16.77 -4.83 -20.02
N LEU A 562 16.52 -3.68 -19.42
CA LEU A 562 16.33 -2.41 -20.12
C LEU A 562 17.29 -1.38 -19.57
N ARG A 563 17.61 -0.36 -20.35
CA ARG A 563 18.49 0.73 -19.96
C ARG A 563 17.79 2.05 -20.18
N ALA A 564 17.87 2.95 -19.21
CA ALA A 564 17.29 4.28 -19.26
C ALA A 564 18.30 5.33 -18.76
N SER A 565 18.29 6.54 -19.32
CA SER A 565 19.08 7.62 -18.74
C SER A 565 18.43 8.11 -17.44
N GLU A 566 19.22 8.70 -16.57
CA GLU A 566 18.73 9.48 -15.44
C GLU A 566 17.71 10.54 -15.92
N GLU A 567 16.71 10.80 -15.07
CA GLU A 567 15.54 11.66 -15.31
C GLU A 567 14.55 11.14 -16.37
N THR A 568 14.80 9.99 -17.00
CA THR A 568 13.85 9.42 -17.97
C THR A 568 12.57 8.98 -17.26
N ALA A 569 11.43 9.45 -17.75
CA ALA A 569 10.12 8.98 -17.36
C ALA A 569 9.80 7.64 -18.06
N LEU A 570 9.59 6.58 -17.29
CA LEU A 570 9.25 5.25 -17.77
C LEU A 570 7.83 4.87 -17.38
N ARG A 571 6.98 4.61 -18.36
CA ARG A 571 5.61 4.13 -18.19
C ARG A 571 5.58 2.62 -18.14
N PHE A 572 5.19 2.06 -17.01
CA PHE A 572 4.97 0.64 -16.79
C PHE A 572 3.54 0.27 -17.13
N SER A 573 3.33 -0.84 -17.82
CA SER A 573 2.01 -1.35 -18.17
C SER A 573 1.89 -2.84 -17.86
N PHE A 574 0.84 -3.21 -17.14
CA PHE A 574 0.49 -4.58 -16.82
C PHE A 574 -0.93 -4.91 -17.28
N LYS A 575 -1.10 -6.00 -18.03
CA LYS A 575 -2.40 -6.44 -18.55
C LYS A 575 -2.57 -7.96 -18.61
N LEU A 576 -3.84 -8.38 -18.60
CA LEU A 576 -4.23 -9.79 -18.79
C LEU A 576 -4.41 -10.08 -20.27
N ASN A 577 -3.72 -11.11 -20.76
CA ASN A 577 -3.83 -11.58 -22.13
C ASN A 577 -5.14 -12.34 -22.38
N ASP A 578 -5.57 -12.42 -23.64
CA ASP A 578 -6.81 -13.09 -24.01
C ASP A 578 -6.84 -14.58 -23.63
N ASN A 579 -5.67 -15.23 -23.65
CA ASN A 579 -5.46 -16.62 -23.25
C ASN A 579 -5.51 -16.83 -21.72
N CYS A 580 -5.54 -15.76 -20.91
CA CYS A 580 -5.66 -15.85 -19.47
C CYS A 580 -7.01 -16.45 -19.09
N LYS A 581 -6.97 -17.47 -18.22
CA LYS A 581 -8.17 -18.20 -17.76
C LYS A 581 -8.92 -17.44 -16.67
N TYR A 582 -8.26 -16.52 -15.99
CA TYR A 582 -8.85 -15.70 -14.94
C TYR A 582 -9.54 -14.47 -15.52
N GLN A 583 -10.66 -14.08 -14.91
CA GLN A 583 -11.36 -12.85 -15.26
C GLN A 583 -10.65 -11.63 -14.66
N SER A 584 -10.08 -11.81 -13.48
CA SER A 584 -9.27 -10.83 -12.78
C SER A 584 -8.16 -11.48 -11.95
N VAL A 585 -7.14 -10.68 -11.64
CA VAL A 585 -6.07 -11.00 -10.68
C VAL A 585 -5.75 -9.76 -9.86
N PHE A 586 -5.14 -9.94 -8.71
CA PHE A 586 -4.62 -8.85 -7.88
C PHE A 586 -3.13 -8.67 -8.12
N VAL A 587 -2.69 -7.41 -8.26
CA VAL A 587 -1.27 -7.08 -8.45
C VAL A 587 -0.76 -5.98 -7.51
N SER A 588 0.54 -6.03 -7.24
CA SER A 588 1.29 -4.98 -6.54
C SER A 588 2.71 -4.91 -7.08
N PHE A 589 3.20 -3.70 -7.31
CA PHE A 589 4.51 -3.41 -7.88
C PHE A 589 5.44 -2.95 -6.77
N TYR A 590 6.62 -3.55 -6.72
CA TYR A 590 7.67 -3.23 -5.77
C TYR A 590 8.98 -2.96 -6.51
N ASP A 591 9.73 -1.98 -6.03
CA ASP A 591 11.08 -1.74 -6.47
C ASP A 591 12.07 -2.39 -5.50
N PHE A 592 13.04 -3.09 -6.06
CA PHE A 592 14.23 -3.56 -5.36
C PHE A 592 15.38 -2.68 -5.82
N ASP A 593 15.58 -1.59 -5.10
CA ASP A 593 16.43 -0.50 -5.55
C ASP A 593 17.92 -0.77 -5.32
N ALA A 594 18.74 0.01 -6.01
CA ALA A 594 20.20 -0.03 -5.90
C ALA A 594 20.77 0.47 -4.55
N SER A 595 19.94 1.00 -3.66
CA SER A 595 20.28 1.37 -2.28
C SER A 595 19.84 0.30 -1.26
N TRP A 596 19.56 -0.93 -1.73
CA TRP A 596 19.19 -2.10 -0.93
C TRP A 596 17.86 -1.93 -0.17
N GLY A 597 16.98 -1.06 -0.64
CA GLY A 597 15.61 -0.92 -0.19
C GLY A 597 14.64 -1.79 -0.98
N ILE A 598 13.49 -2.09 -0.36
CA ILE A 598 12.35 -2.69 -1.04
C ILE A 598 11.14 -1.81 -0.77
N SER A 599 10.75 -1.04 -1.78
CA SER A 599 9.67 -0.06 -1.66
C SER A 599 8.49 -0.47 -2.54
N LYS A 600 7.28 -0.14 -2.10
CA LYS A 600 6.08 -0.36 -2.91
C LYS A 600 5.93 0.82 -3.88
N LEU A 601 5.88 0.52 -5.17
CA LEU A 601 5.71 1.52 -6.22
C LEU A 601 4.23 1.83 -6.46
N ASP A 602 3.41 0.80 -6.60
CA ASP A 602 2.02 0.95 -7.01
C ASP A 602 1.18 -0.30 -6.67
N PRO A 603 -0.09 -0.17 -6.24
CA PRO A 603 -0.69 1.07 -5.73
C PRO A 603 -0.04 1.49 -4.40
N GLY A 604 -0.56 2.55 -3.77
CA GLY A 604 -0.04 3.02 -2.48
C GLY A 604 -0.01 1.96 -1.36
N PRO A 605 0.64 2.26 -0.22
CA PRO A 605 0.81 1.33 0.89
C PRO A 605 -0.51 0.64 1.33
N GLY A 606 -0.43 -0.66 1.57
CA GLY A 606 -1.56 -1.51 1.98
C GLY A 606 -2.60 -1.80 0.89
N GLN A 607 -2.42 -1.31 -0.34
CA GLN A 607 -3.38 -1.46 -1.43
C GLN A 607 -2.94 -2.52 -2.44
N VAL A 608 -3.89 -3.00 -3.24
CA VAL A 608 -3.63 -3.87 -4.38
C VAL A 608 -4.52 -3.46 -5.55
N HIS A 609 -4.02 -3.59 -6.78
CA HIS A 609 -4.83 -3.41 -7.96
C HIS A 609 -5.58 -4.69 -8.29
N GLU A 610 -6.87 -4.61 -8.63
CA GLU A 610 -7.56 -5.68 -9.35
C GLU A 610 -7.48 -5.44 -10.86
N VAL A 611 -6.74 -6.28 -11.57
CA VAL A 611 -6.52 -6.18 -13.02
C VAL A 611 -7.47 -7.11 -13.73
N THR A 612 -8.18 -6.59 -14.74
CA THR A 612 -9.04 -7.39 -15.63
C THR A 612 -8.57 -7.24 -17.07
N LYS A 613 -9.06 -8.09 -17.98
CA LYS A 613 -8.77 -7.94 -19.43
C LYS A 613 -9.16 -6.58 -20.02
N LYS A 614 -10.02 -5.83 -19.33
CA LYS A 614 -10.49 -4.51 -19.77
C LYS A 614 -9.85 -3.36 -18.97
N THR A 615 -9.13 -3.66 -17.90
CA THR A 615 -8.62 -2.66 -16.97
C THR A 615 -7.15 -2.99 -16.70
N PRO A 616 -6.25 -2.64 -17.63
CA PRO A 616 -4.83 -2.71 -17.38
C PRO A 616 -4.45 -1.73 -16.26
N VAL A 617 -3.26 -1.93 -15.70
CA VAL A 617 -2.66 -1.02 -14.73
C VAL A 617 -1.47 -0.36 -15.39
N GLU A 618 -1.40 0.96 -15.28
CA GLU A 618 -0.32 1.77 -15.83
C GLU A 618 0.09 2.86 -14.84
N PHE A 619 1.39 3.05 -14.70
CA PHE A 619 1.99 4.10 -13.87
C PHE A 619 3.37 4.47 -14.41
N THR A 620 3.77 5.72 -14.19
CA THR A 620 5.02 6.25 -14.71
C THR A 620 6.01 6.53 -13.59
N ILE A 621 7.25 6.08 -13.72
CA ILE A 621 8.37 6.32 -12.80
C ILE A 621 9.44 7.13 -13.52
N GLN A 622 9.87 8.24 -12.92
CA GLN A 622 11.07 8.97 -13.32
C GLN A 622 12.31 8.29 -12.72
N MET A 623 13.26 7.89 -13.54
CA MET A 623 14.49 7.21 -13.07
C MET A 623 15.46 8.19 -12.40
N VAL A 624 16.00 7.82 -11.24
CA VAL A 624 16.94 8.67 -10.46
C VAL A 624 18.10 7.81 -9.96
N ILE A 625 19.32 8.32 -10.08
CA ILE A 625 20.51 7.64 -9.56
C ILE A 625 20.79 8.15 -8.13
N PRO A 626 20.80 7.28 -7.10
CA PRO A 626 21.15 7.70 -5.75
C PRO A 626 22.59 8.25 -5.70
N GLU A 627 22.91 9.05 -4.68
CA GLU A 627 24.29 9.50 -4.46
C GLU A 627 25.22 8.34 -4.11
N LYS A 628 26.47 8.39 -4.59
CA LYS A 628 27.49 7.41 -4.25
C LYS A 628 27.81 7.43 -2.75
N CYS A 629 27.88 6.24 -2.14
CA CYS A 629 28.39 6.03 -0.79
C CYS A 629 29.92 5.99 -0.77
N THR A 630 30.52 5.46 -1.84
CA THR A 630 31.98 5.37 -2.01
C THR A 630 32.42 5.85 -3.39
N PRO A 631 33.67 6.32 -3.55
CA PRO A 631 34.22 6.64 -4.88
C PRO A 631 34.29 5.44 -5.84
N HIS A 632 34.16 4.22 -5.32
CA HIS A 632 34.19 2.97 -6.09
C HIS A 632 32.80 2.51 -6.53
N ASP A 633 31.73 3.16 -6.05
CA ASP A 633 30.38 2.84 -6.49
C ASP A 633 30.27 3.08 -8.01
N PRO A 634 29.64 2.14 -8.76
CA PRO A 634 29.37 2.31 -10.18
C PRO A 634 28.57 3.59 -10.46
N GLU A 635 28.81 4.17 -11.63
CA GLU A 635 27.99 5.30 -12.12
C GLU A 635 26.57 4.85 -12.46
N GLU A 636 26.44 3.67 -13.06
CA GLU A 636 25.14 3.07 -13.41
C GLU A 636 24.59 2.28 -12.23
N ILE A 637 23.27 2.23 -12.10
CA ILE A 637 22.57 1.41 -11.10
C ILE A 637 21.62 0.42 -11.78
N VAL A 638 21.25 -0.63 -11.06
CA VAL A 638 20.25 -1.59 -11.53
C VAL A 638 19.16 -1.70 -10.48
N ASP A 639 17.94 -1.34 -10.89
CA ASP A 639 16.72 -1.53 -10.12
C ASP A 639 15.97 -2.74 -10.66
N THR A 640 15.32 -3.51 -9.78
CA THR A 640 14.45 -4.62 -10.19
C THR A 640 13.00 -4.29 -9.81
N VAL A 641 12.18 -3.96 -10.80
CA VAL A 641 10.74 -3.80 -10.60
C VAL A 641 10.07 -5.16 -10.65
N ARG A 642 9.50 -5.57 -9.52
CA ARG A 642 8.80 -6.86 -9.35
C ARG A 642 7.30 -6.62 -9.23
N VAL A 643 6.52 -7.27 -10.10
CA VAL A 643 5.05 -7.33 -9.97
C VAL A 643 4.64 -8.65 -9.32
N PHE A 644 4.09 -8.58 -8.11
CA PHE A 644 3.45 -9.73 -7.47
C PHE A 644 2.04 -9.90 -8.02
N ILE A 645 1.67 -11.13 -8.35
CA ILE A 645 0.39 -11.48 -8.97
C ILE A 645 -0.29 -12.57 -8.14
N SER A 646 -1.56 -12.40 -7.81
CA SER A 646 -2.33 -13.38 -7.03
C SER A 646 -3.79 -13.46 -7.47
N THR A 647 -4.43 -14.62 -7.33
CA THR A 647 -5.88 -14.77 -7.55
C THR A 647 -6.72 -14.30 -6.37
N THR A 648 -6.08 -13.94 -5.26
CA THR A 648 -6.74 -13.41 -4.05
C THR A 648 -6.10 -12.11 -3.65
N ARG A 649 -6.87 -11.22 -3.02
CA ARG A 649 -6.33 -9.99 -2.41
C ARG A 649 -5.33 -10.39 -1.32
N VAL A 650 -4.06 -10.02 -1.52
CA VAL A 650 -2.93 -10.35 -0.64
C VAL A 650 -2.15 -9.08 -0.34
N ASN A 651 -1.86 -8.85 0.94
CA ASN A 651 -1.02 -7.73 1.36
C ASN A 651 0.46 -8.18 1.36
N TRP A 652 1.32 -7.41 0.70
CA TRP A 652 2.76 -7.70 0.57
C TRP A 652 3.64 -6.77 1.40
N GLU A 653 3.09 -5.92 2.29
CA GLU A 653 3.87 -4.95 3.06
C GLU A 653 5.02 -5.55 3.91
N ASP A 654 4.94 -6.83 4.30
CA ASP A 654 5.97 -7.53 5.09
C ASP A 654 7.33 -7.67 4.36
N ILE A 655 7.34 -7.52 3.04
CA ILE A 655 8.57 -7.57 2.25
C ILE A 655 9.29 -6.23 2.19
N THR A 656 8.64 -5.14 2.62
CA THR A 656 9.22 -3.80 2.53
C THR A 656 10.46 -3.69 3.40
N LEU A 657 11.50 -3.07 2.86
CA LEU A 657 12.74 -2.79 3.56
C LEU A 657 13.09 -1.32 3.35
N PRO A 658 13.49 -0.60 4.40
CA PRO A 658 13.97 0.77 4.22
C PRO A 658 15.23 0.77 3.36
N GLU A 659 15.46 1.84 2.61
CA GLU A 659 16.74 2.05 1.94
C GLU A 659 17.87 2.13 2.96
N LEU A 660 19.05 1.62 2.60
CA LEU A 660 20.25 1.90 3.38
C LEU A 660 20.65 3.35 3.14
N PRO A 661 20.76 4.18 4.19
CA PRO A 661 21.08 5.58 4.00
C PRO A 661 22.52 5.72 3.53
N GLY A 662 22.85 6.75 2.77
CA GLY A 662 24.22 6.98 2.26
C GLY A 662 25.27 7.35 3.31
N HIS A 663 24.91 7.43 4.60
CA HIS A 663 25.80 7.86 5.70
C HIS A 663 25.62 7.00 6.96
N ALA A 664 26.71 6.70 7.67
CA ALA A 664 26.71 5.75 8.81
C ALA A 664 25.96 6.26 10.05
N CYS A 665 25.82 7.57 10.21
CA CYS A 665 25.12 8.19 11.35
C CYS A 665 23.60 7.98 11.31
N THR A 666 23.05 7.67 10.13
CA THR A 666 21.61 7.54 9.91
C THR A 666 21.14 6.10 9.84
N VAL A 667 22.05 5.12 9.87
CA VAL A 667 21.69 3.70 10.06
C VAL A 667 21.02 3.59 11.43
N PRO A 668 19.71 3.32 11.50
CA PRO A 668 19.01 3.22 12.77
C PRO A 668 19.64 2.10 13.59
N PRO A 669 19.75 2.25 14.92
CA PRO A 669 20.15 1.16 15.80
C PRO A 669 19.04 0.11 15.88
N GLY A 670 18.75 -0.59 14.78
CA GLY A 670 17.69 -1.57 14.63
C GLY A 670 16.28 -1.07 14.98
N ILE A 671 15.28 -1.88 14.64
CA ILE A 671 14.00 -1.84 15.35
C ILE A 671 14.28 -2.48 16.73
N ILE A 672 14.89 -1.73 17.64
CA ILE A 672 15.09 -2.15 19.02
C ILE A 672 13.92 -1.58 19.84
N THR A 673 13.02 -2.46 20.26
CA THR A 673 12.32 -2.27 21.53
C THR A 673 13.32 -2.53 22.65
N ASP A 674 13.48 -1.54 23.54
CA ASP A 674 14.28 -1.60 24.76
C ASP A 674 14.20 -3.00 25.42
N PRO A 675 15.33 -3.68 25.71
CA PRO A 675 15.30 -4.90 26.49
C PRO A 675 14.86 -4.53 27.91
N THR A 676 13.60 -4.78 28.25
CA THR A 676 13.21 -4.88 29.66
C THR A 676 13.99 -6.04 30.26
N ASP A 677 14.90 -5.70 31.17
CA ASP A 677 15.61 -6.62 32.05
C ASP A 677 14.65 -7.67 32.63
N VAL A 678 14.72 -8.89 32.12
CA VAL A 678 14.29 -10.07 32.85
C VAL A 678 15.49 -10.99 32.86
N GLU A 679 16.27 -10.89 33.95
CA GLU A 679 17.26 -11.91 34.27
C GLU A 679 16.57 -13.28 34.31
N PRO A 680 17.19 -14.34 33.76
CA PRO A 680 16.67 -15.68 33.93
C PRO A 680 16.92 -16.12 35.37
N ASP A 681 15.86 -16.09 36.19
CA ASP A 681 15.88 -16.70 37.52
C ASP A 681 16.21 -18.19 37.39
N THR A 682 17.45 -18.49 37.78
CA THR A 682 17.97 -19.84 37.96
C THR A 682 17.57 -20.32 39.35
N GLU A 683 16.35 -20.84 39.49
CA GLU A 683 16.02 -21.69 40.65
C GLU A 683 15.50 -23.06 40.20
N THR A 684 16.44 -23.99 40.19
CA THR A 684 16.24 -25.43 40.33
C THR A 684 15.34 -25.72 41.55
N VAL A 685 14.11 -26.17 41.31
CA VAL A 685 13.32 -26.89 42.32
C VAL A 685 13.02 -28.30 41.81
N GLU A 686 13.84 -29.23 42.28
CA GLU A 686 13.56 -30.66 42.27
C GLU A 686 12.20 -30.94 42.92
N ARG A 687 11.26 -31.54 42.20
CA ARG A 687 10.22 -32.39 42.78
C ARG A 687 9.91 -33.62 41.93
N GLY A 688 10.51 -34.73 42.33
CA GLY A 688 9.78 -35.96 42.63
C GLY A 688 9.35 -36.83 41.45
N ALA A 689 10.16 -37.84 41.18
CA ALA A 689 9.79 -39.03 40.43
C ALA A 689 8.56 -39.74 41.04
N GLY A 690 7.63 -40.17 40.18
CA GLY A 690 6.49 -41.01 40.51
C GLY A 690 6.05 -41.81 39.28
N SER A 691 6.58 -43.04 39.21
CA SER A 691 6.38 -44.10 38.21
C SER A 691 4.93 -44.58 38.04
N SER A 692 4.56 -44.97 36.81
CA SER A 692 4.00 -46.30 36.43
C SER A 692 3.38 -46.15 35.01
N GLU A 693 3.98 -46.72 33.96
CA GLU A 693 3.61 -48.04 33.37
C GLU A 693 2.34 -47.95 32.47
N PHE A 694 2.18 -48.51 31.26
CA PHE A 694 2.70 -49.72 30.60
C PHE A 694 2.41 -49.68 29.06
N TYR A 695 3.39 -50.16 28.27
CA TYR A 695 3.35 -51.03 27.04
C TYR A 695 2.71 -50.56 25.70
N PHE A 696 3.49 -50.48 24.60
CA PHE A 696 3.87 -51.51 23.58
C PHE A 696 2.69 -51.89 22.65
N ASP A 697 2.76 -52.06 21.33
CA ASP A 697 3.82 -52.17 20.31
C ASP A 697 3.15 -52.02 18.91
N PRO A 698 3.88 -51.72 17.81
CA PRO A 698 3.39 -51.72 16.44
C PRO A 698 3.65 -53.05 15.70
N LEU A 699 3.11 -53.16 14.48
CA LEU A 699 3.37 -54.11 13.37
C LEU A 699 2.17 -55.00 13.00
N SER A 700 1.74 -54.92 11.74
CA SER A 700 1.98 -56.01 10.77
C SER A 700 1.37 -55.69 9.39
N THR A 701 2.15 -56.04 8.38
CA THR A 701 1.96 -55.98 6.94
C THR A 701 1.08 -57.11 6.38
N GLU A 702 0.72 -56.92 5.09
CA GLU A 702 0.48 -57.93 4.03
C GLU A 702 -0.95 -58.46 3.75
N ASN A 703 -1.39 -58.11 2.52
CA ASN A 703 -1.94 -58.91 1.41
C ASN A 703 -3.05 -59.94 1.65
N ASP A 704 -4.10 -59.85 0.83
CA ASP A 704 -4.43 -60.92 -0.15
C ASP A 704 -5.51 -60.48 -1.17
N ASP A 705 -5.23 -60.77 -2.43
CA ASP A 705 -6.12 -60.74 -3.60
C ASP A 705 -7.05 -61.97 -3.63
N GLU A 706 -8.28 -61.85 -4.15
CA GLU A 706 -8.82 -62.65 -5.28
C GLU A 706 -10.36 -62.60 -5.50
N PHE A 707 -10.72 -62.44 -6.78
CA PHE A 707 -11.85 -63.02 -7.55
C PHE A 707 -13.33 -62.48 -7.51
N ASN A 708 -13.61 -61.63 -8.52
CA ASN A 708 -14.51 -61.87 -9.69
C ASN A 708 -16.06 -61.94 -9.55
N SER A 709 -16.77 -60.94 -10.11
CA SER A 709 -17.52 -61.02 -11.38
C SER A 709 -18.88 -60.26 -11.47
N ARG A 710 -19.06 -59.57 -12.62
CA ARG A 710 -20.29 -59.27 -13.40
C ARG A 710 -21.24 -58.09 -13.05
N ASN A 711 -21.09 -57.06 -13.92
CA ASN A 711 -22.11 -56.37 -14.74
C ASN A 711 -22.81 -55.07 -14.23
N PRO A 712 -23.23 -54.17 -15.17
CA PRO A 712 -22.87 -52.75 -15.10
C PRO A 712 -24.07 -51.80 -15.10
N LYS A 713 -24.00 -50.66 -14.40
CA LYS A 713 -24.79 -49.47 -14.75
C LYS A 713 -24.02 -48.19 -14.45
N ARG A 714 -23.74 -47.45 -15.52
CA ARG A 714 -23.25 -46.07 -15.54
C ARG A 714 -24.20 -45.14 -14.76
N LYS A 715 -23.65 -44.34 -13.85
CA LYS A 715 -24.01 -42.93 -13.65
C LYS A 715 -22.70 -42.14 -13.52
N PRO A 716 -22.51 -41.01 -14.22
CA PRO A 716 -21.30 -40.23 -14.09
C PRO A 716 -21.33 -39.53 -12.72
N MET A 717 -20.35 -39.85 -11.86
CA MET A 717 -20.05 -38.98 -10.72
C MET A 717 -19.57 -37.65 -11.29
N LYS A 718 -20.34 -36.59 -11.03
CA LYS A 718 -19.85 -35.22 -11.12
C LYS A 718 -18.54 -35.18 -10.34
N ARG A 719 -17.43 -34.90 -11.03
CA ARG A 719 -16.24 -34.36 -10.39
C ARG A 719 -16.71 -33.14 -9.62
N THR A 720 -16.77 -33.25 -8.30
CA THR A 720 -16.75 -32.09 -7.42
C THR A 720 -15.46 -31.36 -7.76
N THR A 721 -15.59 -30.29 -8.53
CA THR A 721 -14.53 -29.31 -8.74
C THR A 721 -14.11 -28.85 -7.36
N SER A 722 -12.93 -29.29 -6.93
CA SER A 722 -12.19 -28.64 -5.86
C SER A 722 -12.19 -27.13 -6.12
N PRO A 723 -12.31 -26.28 -5.08
CA PRO A 723 -12.24 -24.83 -5.28
C PRO A 723 -10.94 -24.50 -6.03
N PRO A 724 -10.91 -23.42 -6.84
CA PRO A 724 -9.68 -23.02 -7.51
C PRO A 724 -8.59 -22.84 -6.45
N ARG A 725 -7.49 -23.58 -6.57
CA ARG A 725 -6.30 -23.39 -5.73
C ARG A 725 -5.83 -21.95 -5.95
N ASN A 726 -5.56 -21.22 -4.86
CA ASN A 726 -5.00 -19.88 -4.94
C ASN A 726 -3.70 -19.96 -5.76
N ILE A 727 -3.66 -19.28 -6.91
CA ILE A 727 -2.44 -19.16 -7.71
C ILE A 727 -1.80 -17.83 -7.35
N TRP A 728 -0.47 -17.86 -7.24
CA TRP A 728 0.34 -16.65 -7.10
C TRP A 728 1.67 -16.82 -7.82
N GLY A 729 2.34 -15.71 -8.07
CA GLY A 729 3.69 -15.65 -8.61
C GLY A 729 4.14 -14.20 -8.73
N PHE A 730 5.25 -13.98 -9.43
CA PHE A 730 5.70 -12.63 -9.76
C PHE A 730 6.38 -12.61 -11.13
N MET A 731 6.57 -11.41 -11.67
CA MET A 731 7.40 -11.15 -12.84
C MET A 731 8.38 -10.03 -12.49
N ASP A 732 9.62 -10.15 -12.96
CA ASP A 732 10.68 -9.17 -12.73
C ASP A 732 11.02 -8.45 -14.03
N LEU A 733 11.39 -7.18 -13.88
CA LEU A 733 11.90 -6.35 -14.95
C LEU A 733 13.09 -5.57 -14.39
N ASN A 734 14.29 -5.81 -14.94
CA ASN A 734 15.51 -5.13 -14.53
C ASN A 734 15.73 -3.88 -15.39
N ILE A 735 16.04 -2.77 -14.73
CA ILE A 735 16.29 -1.49 -15.38
C ILE A 735 17.65 -0.96 -14.93
N THR A 736 18.56 -0.79 -15.88
CA THR A 736 19.84 -0.14 -15.66
C THR A 736 19.69 1.36 -15.92
N THR A 737 19.86 2.18 -14.88
CA THR A 737 19.85 3.64 -15.02
C THR A 737 21.26 4.16 -15.18
N PHE A 738 21.54 4.92 -16.24
CA PHE A 738 22.86 5.52 -16.50
C PHE A 738 22.81 7.06 -16.43
N PRO A 739 23.88 7.74 -15.98
CA PRO A 739 23.87 9.19 -15.85
C PRO A 739 23.60 9.89 -17.19
N LYS A 740 22.89 11.01 -17.15
CA LYS A 740 22.69 11.86 -18.33
C LYS A 740 24.04 12.45 -18.74
N GLU A 741 24.52 12.17 -19.95
CA GLU A 741 25.75 12.81 -20.46
C GLU A 741 25.48 14.32 -20.62
N LEU A 742 26.26 15.15 -19.91
CA LEU A 742 26.20 16.62 -19.95
C LEU A 742 26.74 17.23 -21.24
#